data_AF-A0A5C5V0Y9-F1
#
_entry.id   AF-A0A5C5V0Y9-F1
#
_cell.length_a   1.000
_cell.length_b   1.000
_cell.length_c   1.000
_cell.angle_alpha   90.00
_cell.angle_beta   90.00
_cell.angle_gamma   90.00
#
_symmetry.space_group_name_H-M   'P 1'
#
loop_
_entity.id
_entity.type
_entity.pdbx_description
1 polymer ?
#
loop_
_entity_poly.entity_id
_entity_poly.type
_entity_poly.pdbx_seq_one_letter_code
_entity_poly.pdbx_strand_id
1 'polypeptide(L)'
;MFRNRRRIPHTKLRLSRGCKLQFERLESRQVLASFVVTNVLDGPVTAAGELPGSLRQAIFDANASSGPDEITFDESLAGARIRLDGAELEVTEGLTIDASKLDDKPVVDAQFSSRILNYKATSGDLFLDSLELVNGATSGDSVLGSGADAEFAGGAIRFASDGTLRLTHSVLVGNHTLGGNSGGGAVFAPMGNVHLSESTLSGNYTTSYRSSGGAILTFSGDISIQSSEISSNHVDGHRFASGGAVATETGDVVISGSSIIDNYTSATQYGVGGGVFCRTGHVLITDSNVSGNYTTGEAINGGGVATGSGSIEIAGSTISGNYTLGSGSRGGAIFTETGAVTIADSDLANNSTEGRSAHGGAIFCQDGDVVISGSVVELNHTKGDLATGGAVSTWNGSIYLDRSEFYGNSTEGREATGGAIGMRRGRVQISGQSTLHANFTKGWRSSGGAIFVDLGGELQVDGSDMEGNYTEGEMAYGGAVALDGGSAALVNSGIDGNYTRGAGAWGGAVSLLFATLDIVGSMVRGNYTEGTGSPGGGVYNKQDDVTVSGSSLIGNFTLGDESGGGGIGSHSGDVFVTRSTLHGNHTRGHRSPGGGVLIDSGALDATASTLSSNYTLGEGAFGGAAAAHSGSVRLKASTVSSNSTHGVGASGGGAFTETGAMIVRESTVTGNTSGGADAMGGGLHVAGTRFLSGVTIENSIVAGNRAANASLSHDFFNGVLNDRRYRVQFSLIGDSTGSDIDSVPGTGNILDVDAMLAPLANNGGHTQTHALLPGSLAIDAAGPAYPATDFDQRLGPFARIAGDRMDMGAYESQATPDTAPGDYNRDGTVDAADYSVWRDSLGSVTPHPLAGADGDGDGLVTAEDYLVWRSHYGFEFAVPQSPTDVRRSENPALGLAALDASFATLIPQSREDGSDHGSIPVIDDPSPGVQHVSSLLLLLDAKPPVVCQSPTAAIKDSFVVLDNRRVTDRPDELPQLIESVTLNPFESD
;
A
#
# COMPACT_ATOMS: atom_id res chain seq x y z
N MET A 1 42.01 1.15 17.51
CA MET A 1 43.47 0.96 17.64
C MET A 1 44.21 1.86 16.64
N PHE A 2 45.38 2.40 17.02
CA PHE A 2 46.39 3.17 16.24
C PHE A 2 45.93 4.39 15.40
N ARG A 3 46.03 5.64 15.90
CA ARG A 3 47.19 6.59 15.91
C ARG A 3 47.72 7.01 14.53
N ASN A 4 47.56 8.30 14.19
CA ASN A 4 48.73 9.14 13.90
C ASN A 4 48.52 10.62 14.28
N ARG A 5 49.40 11.11 15.16
CA ARG A 5 49.59 12.52 15.57
C ARG A 5 50.91 13.03 14.99
N ARG A 6 50.99 14.32 14.66
CA ARG A 6 52.13 15.28 14.89
C ARG A 6 51.77 16.60 14.19
N ARG A 7 52.01 17.83 14.69
CA ARG A 7 52.74 18.36 15.85
C ARG A 7 52.40 19.87 16.00
N ILE A 8 52.31 20.38 17.23
CA ILE A 8 52.12 21.80 17.62
C ILE A 8 53.50 22.50 17.69
N PRO A 9 53.59 23.86 17.68
CA PRO A 9 54.01 24.52 18.92
C PRO A 9 53.33 25.88 19.25
N HIS A 10 53.21 26.10 20.57
CA HIS A 10 52.69 27.28 21.27
C HIS A 10 53.50 28.57 21.08
N THR A 11 52.83 29.74 21.15
CA THR A 11 53.48 30.97 21.64
C THR A 11 52.54 31.88 22.47
N LYS A 12 52.83 31.92 23.78
CA LYS A 12 52.76 33.01 24.77
C LYS A 12 51.57 33.99 24.79
N LEU A 13 50.74 33.83 25.83
CA LEU A 13 49.95 34.91 26.46
C LEU A 13 50.87 36.03 26.98
N ARG A 14 50.59 37.27 26.57
CA ARG A 14 51.16 38.49 27.16
C ARG A 14 50.01 39.44 27.48
N LEU A 15 49.70 39.57 28.77
CA LEU A 15 48.82 40.61 29.31
C LEU A 15 49.48 41.99 29.09
N SER A 16 48.81 42.90 28.38
CA SER A 16 49.11 44.34 28.45
C SER A 16 47.84 45.13 28.74
N ARG A 17 47.78 45.68 29.95
CA ARG A 17 46.85 46.74 30.33
C ARG A 17 47.16 47.98 29.49
N GLY A 18 46.15 48.45 28.77
CA GLY A 18 46.14 49.72 28.06
C GLY A 18 44.70 50.06 27.71
N CYS A 19 43.94 50.48 28.71
CA CYS A 19 42.58 50.98 28.53
C CYS A 19 42.62 52.25 27.67
N LYS A 20 42.47 52.11 26.35
CA LYS A 20 41.96 53.20 25.52
C LYS A 20 40.45 53.21 25.71
N LEU A 21 39.93 54.34 26.19
CA LEU A 21 38.51 54.67 26.08
C LEU A 21 38.13 54.61 24.59
N GLN A 22 37.50 53.51 24.17
CA GLN A 22 36.68 53.51 22.98
C GLN A 22 35.33 54.05 23.41
N PHE A 23 35.01 55.24 22.95
CA PHE A 23 33.62 55.69 22.91
C PHE A 23 32.91 54.77 21.91
N GLU A 24 32.09 53.85 22.39
CA GLU A 24 30.97 53.39 21.58
C GLU A 24 30.07 54.60 21.37
N ARG A 25 29.85 54.93 20.10
CA ARG A 25 28.82 55.88 19.73
C ARG A 25 27.50 55.21 20.12
N LEU A 26 26.88 55.67 21.20
CA LEU A 26 25.48 55.38 21.51
C LEU A 26 24.70 55.55 20.20
N GLU A 27 24.09 54.46 19.74
CA GLU A 27 23.09 54.52 18.68
C GLU A 27 22.07 55.59 19.06
N SER A 28 21.61 56.35 18.07
CA SER A 28 20.57 57.34 18.27
C SER A 28 19.35 56.64 18.86
N ARG A 29 19.09 56.86 20.15
CA ARG A 29 17.77 56.63 20.76
C ARG A 29 16.78 57.60 20.11
N GLN A 30 16.35 57.31 18.90
CA GLN A 30 15.13 57.88 18.37
C GLN A 30 13.99 57.28 19.18
N VAL A 31 13.21 58.15 19.81
CA VAL A 31 11.99 57.77 20.51
C VAL A 31 10.94 57.53 19.42
N LEU A 32 10.32 56.35 19.40
CA LEU A 32 9.16 56.06 18.53
C LEU A 32 8.14 57.20 18.67
N ALA A 33 7.76 57.88 17.59
CA ALA A 33 6.63 58.79 17.67
C ALA A 33 5.36 57.93 17.77
N SER A 34 4.46 58.33 18.67
CA SER A 34 3.20 57.61 18.93
C SER A 34 2.03 58.53 18.63
N PHE A 35 1.11 58.06 17.79
CA PHE A 35 -0.08 58.78 17.36
C PHE A 35 -1.35 58.01 17.79
N VAL A 36 -2.46 58.72 18.02
CA VAL A 36 -3.71 58.12 18.50
C VAL A 36 -4.87 58.49 17.57
N VAL A 37 -5.56 57.46 17.08
CA VAL A 37 -6.82 57.59 16.33
C VAL A 37 -7.96 57.74 17.31
N THR A 38 -8.80 58.77 17.14
CA THR A 38 -9.87 59.13 18.10
C THR A 38 -11.25 59.25 17.45
N ASN A 39 -11.36 59.14 16.13
CA ASN A 39 -12.64 59.15 15.43
C ASN A 39 -12.61 58.33 14.13
N VAL A 40 -13.79 58.09 13.57
CA VAL A 40 -14.00 57.27 12.36
C VAL A 40 -14.00 58.07 11.05
N LEU A 41 -13.66 59.37 11.10
CA LEU A 41 -13.71 60.20 9.90
C LEU A 41 -12.58 59.80 8.95
N ASP A 42 -12.89 59.86 7.65
CA ASP A 42 -11.90 59.77 6.58
C ASP A 42 -12.19 60.84 5.52
N GLY A 43 -11.14 61.35 4.90
CA GLY A 43 -11.16 62.51 4.01
C GLY A 43 -9.74 62.93 3.62
N PRO A 44 -9.56 63.79 2.61
CA PRO A 44 -8.23 64.17 2.15
C PRO A 44 -7.42 64.90 3.23
N VAL A 45 -6.16 64.51 3.37
CA VAL A 45 -5.15 65.14 4.25
C VAL A 45 -3.98 65.58 3.39
N THR A 46 -3.67 66.88 3.40
CA THR A 46 -2.59 67.49 2.61
C THR A 46 -1.58 68.26 3.45
N ALA A 47 -1.91 68.54 4.71
CA ALA A 47 -1.04 69.20 5.68
C ALA A 47 -1.27 68.66 7.10
N ALA A 48 -0.25 68.78 7.95
CA ALA A 48 -0.32 68.33 9.33
C ALA A 48 -1.46 69.03 10.11
N GLY A 49 -2.25 68.24 10.83
CA GLY A 49 -3.39 68.71 11.62
C GLY A 49 -4.71 68.86 10.86
N GLU A 50 -4.78 68.51 9.57
CA GLU A 50 -6.05 68.34 8.86
C GLU A 50 -6.77 67.07 9.36
N LEU A 51 -8.11 67.04 9.30
CA LEU A 51 -8.92 65.89 9.74
C LEU A 51 -8.45 65.22 11.07
N PRO A 52 -8.26 66.01 12.16
CA PRO A 52 -7.54 65.55 13.35
C PRO A 52 -8.20 64.33 13.99
N GLY A 53 -7.37 63.37 14.39
CA GLY A 53 -7.81 62.14 15.06
C GLY A 53 -8.32 61.03 14.13
N SER A 54 -8.32 61.25 12.81
CA SER A 54 -8.56 60.18 11.82
C SER A 54 -7.33 59.27 11.67
N LEU A 55 -7.55 58.05 11.16
CA LEU A 55 -6.47 57.12 10.84
C LEU A 55 -5.55 57.68 9.73
N ARG A 56 -6.14 58.31 8.70
CA ARG A 56 -5.37 58.92 7.60
C ARG A 56 -4.47 60.05 8.09
N GLN A 57 -4.95 60.88 9.01
CA GLN A 57 -4.12 61.93 9.61
C GLN A 57 -2.99 61.34 10.45
N ALA A 58 -3.25 60.31 11.26
CA ALA A 58 -2.22 59.66 12.06
C ALA A 58 -1.11 59.05 11.18
N ILE A 59 -1.46 58.43 10.06
CA ILE A 59 -0.49 57.91 9.08
C ILE A 59 0.29 59.06 8.41
N PHE A 60 -0.39 60.15 8.04
CA PHE A 60 0.28 61.33 7.46
C PHE A 60 1.33 61.91 8.41
N ASP A 61 1.01 62.02 9.71
CA ASP A 61 1.94 62.53 10.72
C ASP A 61 3.10 61.57 10.98
N ALA A 62 2.85 60.24 10.96
CA ALA A 62 3.89 59.23 11.06
C ALA A 62 4.87 59.31 9.88
N ASN A 63 4.38 59.40 8.64
CA ASN A 63 5.23 59.58 7.45
C ASN A 63 6.08 60.88 7.46
N ALA A 64 5.72 61.86 8.28
CA ALA A 64 6.45 63.11 8.45
C ALA A 64 7.45 63.07 9.61
N SER A 65 7.37 62.05 10.47
CA SER A 65 8.27 61.76 11.56
C SER A 65 9.35 60.79 11.10
N SER A 66 10.56 60.90 11.62
CA SER A 66 11.69 60.09 11.13
C SER A 66 11.86 58.81 11.95
N GLY A 67 11.86 57.66 11.28
CA GLY A 67 12.10 56.36 11.91
C GLY A 67 10.79 55.59 12.14
N PRO A 68 10.88 54.36 12.66
CA PRO A 68 9.69 53.57 12.92
C PRO A 68 8.78 54.29 13.92
N ASP A 69 7.49 54.33 13.62
CA ASP A 69 6.46 54.98 14.43
C ASP A 69 5.32 54.03 14.79
N GLU A 70 4.51 54.43 15.77
CA GLU A 70 3.39 53.64 16.31
C GLU A 70 2.08 54.43 16.25
N ILE A 71 1.02 53.81 15.75
CA ILE A 71 -0.35 54.32 15.75
C ILE A 71 -1.18 53.42 16.65
N THR A 72 -1.90 54.01 17.61
CA THR A 72 -2.83 53.30 18.50
C THR A 72 -4.24 53.89 18.39
N PHE A 73 -5.23 53.23 18.98
CA PHE A 73 -6.63 53.65 18.93
C PHE A 73 -7.16 54.01 20.32
N ASP A 74 -8.00 55.03 20.38
CA ASP A 74 -8.80 55.36 21.55
C ASP A 74 -9.85 54.26 21.81
N GLU A 75 -10.12 53.97 23.10
CA GLU A 75 -11.09 52.93 23.52
C GLU A 75 -12.48 53.10 22.88
N SER A 76 -12.87 54.34 22.55
CA SER A 76 -14.15 54.62 21.89
C SER A 76 -14.27 54.05 20.46
N LEU A 77 -13.16 53.56 19.88
CA LEU A 77 -13.13 52.95 18.55
C LEU A 77 -13.22 51.42 18.56
N ALA A 78 -13.41 50.78 19.71
CA ALA A 78 -13.67 49.35 19.79
C ALA A 78 -14.86 48.95 18.90
N GLY A 79 -14.61 48.08 17.91
CA GLY A 79 -15.62 47.64 16.92
C GLY A 79 -16.10 48.72 15.95
N ALA A 80 -15.51 49.92 15.96
CA ALA A 80 -15.93 51.02 15.12
C ALA A 80 -15.51 50.80 13.66
N ARG A 81 -16.36 51.24 12.71
CA ARG A 81 -16.07 51.13 11.27
C ARG A 81 -15.63 52.46 10.69
N ILE A 82 -14.37 52.52 10.27
CA ILE A 82 -13.72 53.60 9.51
C ILE A 82 -13.96 53.32 8.03
N ARG A 83 -14.76 54.16 7.37
CA ARG A 83 -15.05 54.03 5.93
C ARG A 83 -14.13 54.95 5.14
N LEU A 84 -13.38 54.40 4.19
CA LEU A 84 -12.47 55.21 3.38
C LEU A 84 -13.25 56.03 2.34
N ASP A 85 -12.75 57.23 2.05
CA ASP A 85 -13.37 58.20 1.13
C ASP A 85 -13.15 57.90 -0.37
N GLY A 86 -12.55 56.74 -0.68
CA GLY A 86 -12.17 56.33 -2.02
C GLY A 86 -10.68 56.51 -2.35
N ALA A 87 -9.86 56.99 -1.40
CA ALA A 87 -8.40 56.99 -1.51
C ALA A 87 -7.76 55.93 -0.59
N GLU A 88 -6.66 55.33 -1.05
CA GLU A 88 -5.84 54.42 -0.23
C GLU A 88 -5.07 55.16 0.87
N LEU A 89 -4.68 54.45 1.94
CA LEU A 89 -3.82 54.97 3.01
C LEU A 89 -2.35 54.73 2.63
N GLU A 90 -1.60 55.80 2.41
CA GLU A 90 -0.19 55.72 1.97
C GLU A 90 0.78 55.67 3.15
N VAL A 91 1.67 54.68 3.18
CA VAL A 91 2.73 54.52 4.19
C VAL A 91 4.10 54.63 3.51
N THR A 92 4.99 55.47 4.01
CA THR A 92 6.29 55.77 3.38
C THR A 92 7.51 55.39 4.21
N GLU A 93 7.33 54.83 5.40
CA GLU A 93 8.41 54.29 6.23
C GLU A 93 7.88 53.23 7.21
N GLY A 94 8.76 52.70 8.07
CA GLY A 94 8.40 51.64 9.01
C GLY A 94 7.29 52.09 9.95
N LEU A 95 6.25 51.26 10.11
CA LEU A 95 5.04 51.64 10.84
C LEU A 95 4.45 50.46 11.60
N THR A 96 4.05 50.71 12.85
CA THR A 96 3.19 49.82 13.63
C THR A 96 1.81 50.45 13.79
N ILE A 97 0.74 49.72 13.48
CA ILE A 97 -0.64 50.10 13.76
C ILE A 97 -1.21 49.05 14.71
N ASP A 98 -1.41 49.45 15.96
CA ASP A 98 -1.74 48.56 17.08
C ASP A 98 -3.12 48.90 17.68
N ALA A 99 -4.08 48.03 17.45
CA ALA A 99 -5.40 48.05 18.07
C ALA A 99 -5.57 47.01 19.19
N SER A 100 -4.50 46.31 19.62
CA SER A 100 -4.55 45.21 20.59
C SER A 100 -5.07 45.59 21.97
N LYS A 101 -5.12 46.88 22.29
CA LYS A 101 -5.70 47.42 23.53
C LYS A 101 -7.22 47.52 23.49
N LEU A 102 -7.85 47.37 22.33
CA LEU A 102 -9.31 47.41 22.18
C LEU A 102 -9.92 46.03 22.41
N ASP A 103 -11.08 45.99 23.06
CA ASP A 103 -11.83 44.74 23.26
C ASP A 103 -12.37 44.17 21.92
N ASP A 104 -12.72 45.05 20.98
CA ASP A 104 -13.23 44.70 19.65
C ASP A 104 -12.39 45.38 18.56
N LYS A 105 -12.05 44.63 17.50
CA LYS A 105 -11.22 45.11 16.39
C LYS A 105 -11.92 46.24 15.62
N PRO A 106 -11.27 47.39 15.36
CA PRO A 106 -11.82 48.39 14.47
C PRO A 106 -11.77 47.88 13.01
N VAL A 107 -12.77 48.26 12.23
CA VAL A 107 -12.93 47.85 10.83
C VAL A 107 -12.51 49.00 9.90
N VAL A 108 -11.54 48.77 9.05
CA VAL A 108 -11.15 49.66 7.96
C VAL A 108 -11.77 49.14 6.66
N ASP A 109 -12.78 49.85 6.17
CA ASP A 109 -13.63 49.44 5.04
C ASP A 109 -13.38 50.34 3.83
N ALA A 110 -12.76 49.79 2.79
CA ALA A 110 -12.52 50.52 1.53
C ALA A 110 -13.73 50.54 0.58
N GLN A 111 -14.83 49.86 0.93
CA GLN A 111 -16.09 49.90 0.19
C GLN A 111 -15.95 49.54 -1.30
N PHE A 112 -14.98 48.71 -1.65
CA PHE A 112 -14.57 48.36 -3.02
C PHE A 112 -14.17 49.54 -3.89
N SER A 113 -13.87 50.69 -3.30
CA SER A 113 -13.58 51.94 -4.01
C SER A 113 -12.09 52.24 -4.12
N SER A 114 -11.24 51.55 -3.34
CA SER A 114 -9.79 51.69 -3.35
C SER A 114 -9.10 50.47 -2.76
N ARG A 115 -7.76 50.43 -2.87
CA ARG A 115 -6.92 49.68 -1.93
C ARG A 115 -7.07 50.24 -0.51
N ILE A 116 -6.84 49.44 0.53
CA ILE A 116 -6.83 49.92 1.92
C ILE A 116 -5.49 50.59 2.26
N LEU A 117 -4.36 49.87 2.17
CA LEU A 117 -3.02 50.32 2.54
C LEU A 117 -2.00 50.15 1.40
N ASN A 118 -1.24 51.19 1.08
CA ASN A 118 -0.14 51.15 0.12
C ASN A 118 1.18 51.56 0.80
N TYR A 119 2.01 50.57 1.13
CA TYR A 119 3.35 50.79 1.66
C TYR A 119 4.33 50.99 0.49
N LYS A 120 4.74 52.24 0.28
CA LYS A 120 5.51 52.68 -0.89
C LYS A 120 7.02 52.62 -0.70
N ALA A 121 7.51 52.58 0.54
CA ALA A 121 8.94 52.45 0.77
C ALA A 121 9.46 51.07 0.34
N THR A 122 10.69 51.05 -0.18
CA THR A 122 11.36 49.82 -0.60
C THR A 122 12.06 49.09 0.56
N SER A 123 12.08 49.70 1.75
CA SER A 123 12.68 49.16 2.98
C SER A 123 11.83 49.51 4.20
N GLY A 124 11.94 48.73 5.28
CA GLY A 124 11.23 48.94 6.54
C GLY A 124 10.04 48.01 6.74
N ASP A 125 9.62 47.88 7.98
CA ASP A 125 8.60 46.90 8.38
C ASP A 125 7.22 47.54 8.55
N LEU A 126 6.16 46.77 8.29
CA LEU A 126 4.78 47.14 8.56
C LEU A 126 4.14 46.12 9.50
N PHE A 127 3.77 46.54 10.71
CA PHE A 127 3.14 45.68 11.70
C PHE A 127 1.70 46.13 11.95
N LEU A 128 0.75 45.22 11.78
CA LEU A 128 -0.67 45.45 12.04
C LEU A 128 -1.12 44.46 13.12
N ASP A 129 -1.69 44.98 14.21
CA ASP A 129 -2.25 44.16 15.29
C ASP A 129 -3.72 44.50 15.54
N SER A 130 -4.57 43.47 15.55
CA SER A 130 -5.98 43.55 15.95
C SER A 130 -6.85 44.45 15.07
N LEU A 131 -6.63 44.44 13.74
CA LEU A 131 -7.43 45.19 12.76
C LEU A 131 -8.30 44.27 11.89
N GLU A 132 -9.46 44.77 11.44
CA GLU A 132 -10.25 44.16 10.38
C GLU A 132 -10.17 45.01 9.10
N LEU A 133 -9.62 44.47 8.02
CA LEU A 133 -9.44 45.13 6.72
C LEU A 133 -10.36 44.50 5.68
N VAL A 134 -11.37 45.25 5.23
CA VAL A 134 -12.43 44.70 4.39
C VAL A 134 -12.68 45.48 3.12
N ASN A 135 -13.16 44.76 2.12
CA ASN A 135 -13.64 45.31 0.85
C ASN A 135 -12.62 46.19 0.13
N GLY A 136 -11.32 45.92 0.28
CA GLY A 136 -10.26 46.50 -0.54
C GLY A 136 -10.36 45.98 -1.97
N ALA A 137 -10.22 46.88 -2.95
CA ALA A 137 -10.32 46.54 -4.36
C ALA A 137 -9.29 47.28 -5.21
N THR A 138 -8.63 46.54 -6.10
CA THR A 138 -7.81 47.10 -7.17
C THR A 138 -8.20 46.54 -8.54
N SER A 139 -7.93 47.30 -9.59
CA SER A 139 -8.08 46.85 -10.98
C SER A 139 -6.80 47.12 -11.75
N GLY A 140 -6.22 46.11 -12.40
CA GLY A 140 -5.05 46.23 -13.27
C GLY A 140 -5.22 45.41 -14.53
N ASP A 141 -5.00 45.99 -15.71
CA ASP A 141 -4.94 45.26 -16.99
C ASP A 141 -3.52 45.32 -17.53
N SER A 142 -2.68 44.39 -17.09
CA SER A 142 -1.26 44.40 -17.44
C SER A 142 -1.02 43.64 -18.74
N VAL A 143 -0.44 44.33 -19.73
CA VAL A 143 0.00 43.72 -20.98
C VAL A 143 1.35 43.02 -20.76
N LEU A 144 1.46 41.77 -21.20
CA LEU A 144 2.67 40.95 -21.07
C LEU A 144 3.93 41.66 -21.60
N GLY A 145 5.00 41.67 -20.80
CA GLY A 145 6.36 42.00 -21.25
C GLY A 145 6.89 43.39 -20.90
N SER A 146 6.09 44.26 -20.29
CA SER A 146 6.61 45.44 -19.59
C SER A 146 6.77 45.09 -18.12
N GLY A 147 7.98 45.09 -17.57
CA GLY A 147 8.21 44.98 -16.12
C GLY A 147 7.66 46.16 -15.28
N ALA A 148 6.59 46.80 -15.76
CA ALA A 148 5.71 47.70 -15.05
C ALA A 148 4.52 46.87 -14.51
N ASP A 149 3.87 47.33 -13.44
CA ASP A 149 2.54 46.90 -12.95
C ASP A 149 2.45 46.03 -11.68
N ALA A 150 3.50 46.01 -10.86
CA ALA A 150 3.34 45.70 -9.43
C ALA A 150 2.34 46.67 -8.74
N GLU A 151 2.14 47.87 -9.30
CA GLU A 151 1.40 48.99 -8.72
C GLU A 151 -0.10 48.75 -8.52
N PHE A 152 -0.72 47.80 -9.23
CA PHE A 152 -2.17 47.51 -9.16
C PHE A 152 -2.51 46.20 -8.42
N ALA A 153 -1.52 45.47 -7.91
CA ALA A 153 -1.70 44.27 -7.10
C ALA A 153 -1.99 44.61 -5.62
N GLY A 154 -2.58 43.68 -4.87
CA GLY A 154 -2.93 43.88 -3.45
C GLY A 154 -4.21 44.67 -3.24
N GLY A 155 -5.35 43.98 -3.04
CA GLY A 155 -6.65 44.61 -2.78
C GLY A 155 -6.72 45.27 -1.40
N ALA A 156 -6.21 44.62 -0.36
CA ALA A 156 -6.09 45.22 0.97
C ALA A 156 -4.75 45.96 1.12
N ILE A 157 -3.64 45.23 0.95
CA ILE A 157 -2.30 45.71 1.25
C ILE A 157 -1.39 45.47 0.05
N ARG A 158 -0.72 46.54 -0.38
CA ARG A 158 0.48 46.46 -1.22
C ARG A 158 1.69 46.80 -0.36
N PHE A 159 2.64 45.86 -0.25
CA PHE A 159 3.86 46.01 0.54
C PHE A 159 5.09 45.98 -0.37
N ALA A 160 5.60 47.16 -0.76
CA ALA A 160 6.70 47.28 -1.72
C ALA A 160 8.10 47.05 -1.13
N SER A 161 8.19 46.81 0.18
CA SER A 161 9.46 46.67 0.88
C SER A 161 10.03 45.25 0.82
N ASP A 162 11.35 45.15 0.96
CA ASP A 162 12.09 43.92 1.30
C ASP A 162 12.07 43.55 2.80
N GLY A 163 11.38 44.34 3.64
CA GLY A 163 11.21 44.10 5.06
C GLY A 163 10.12 43.08 5.37
N THR A 164 9.53 43.18 6.56
CA THR A 164 8.49 42.27 7.04
C THR A 164 7.13 42.96 7.14
N LEU A 165 6.11 42.37 6.52
CA LEU A 165 4.71 42.62 6.81
C LEU A 165 4.25 41.61 7.88
N ARG A 166 3.91 42.09 9.07
CA ARG A 166 3.35 41.26 10.15
C ARG A 166 1.88 41.58 10.37
N LEU A 167 1.05 40.55 10.32
CA LEU A 167 -0.37 40.58 10.69
C LEU A 167 -0.54 39.73 11.95
N THR A 168 -0.90 40.37 13.06
CA THR A 168 -1.19 39.68 14.34
C THR A 168 -2.63 39.94 14.72
N HIS A 169 -3.37 38.90 15.15
CA HIS A 169 -4.79 39.00 15.50
C HIS A 169 -5.66 39.74 14.47
N SER A 170 -5.28 39.74 13.20
CA SER A 170 -5.89 40.62 12.19
C SER A 170 -6.75 39.82 11.23
N VAL A 171 -7.74 40.48 10.64
CA VAL A 171 -8.74 39.86 9.78
C VAL A 171 -8.77 40.60 8.43
N LEU A 172 -8.55 39.90 7.33
CA LEU A 172 -8.61 40.45 5.97
C LEU A 172 -9.69 39.69 5.18
N VAL A 173 -10.80 40.37 4.87
CA VAL A 173 -11.98 39.71 4.28
C VAL A 173 -12.52 40.42 3.03
N GLY A 174 -12.83 39.63 2.00
CA GLY A 174 -13.51 40.11 0.79
C GLY A 174 -12.68 41.08 -0.06
N ASN A 175 -11.36 41.10 0.14
CA ASN A 175 -10.47 41.95 -0.62
C ASN A 175 -10.13 41.31 -1.95
N HIS A 176 -10.00 42.11 -3.00
CA HIS A 176 -9.76 41.53 -4.33
C HIS A 176 -8.96 42.40 -5.28
N THR A 177 -8.44 41.72 -6.29
CA THR A 177 -7.75 42.34 -7.43
C THR A 177 -8.34 41.82 -8.73
N LEU A 178 -8.79 42.72 -9.60
CA LEU A 178 -9.34 42.39 -10.93
C LEU A 178 -8.31 42.68 -12.03
N GLY A 179 -8.28 41.81 -13.04
CA GLY A 179 -7.58 42.03 -14.30
C GLY A 179 -6.21 41.32 -14.42
N GLY A 180 -5.68 41.27 -15.64
CA GLY A 180 -4.59 40.36 -16.02
C GLY A 180 -3.26 40.66 -15.32
N ASN A 181 -2.52 39.61 -14.94
CA ASN A 181 -1.22 39.65 -14.23
C ASN A 181 -1.19 40.50 -12.92
N SER A 182 -2.33 40.80 -12.31
CA SER A 182 -2.40 41.49 -11.01
C SER A 182 -2.85 40.48 -9.94
N GLY A 183 -1.95 40.10 -9.02
CA GLY A 183 -2.18 39.06 -8.02
C GLY A 183 -2.24 39.56 -6.57
N GLY A 184 -2.44 38.65 -5.62
CA GLY A 184 -2.56 38.98 -4.19
C GLY A 184 -3.88 39.67 -3.86
N GLY A 185 -4.99 38.93 -3.83
CA GLY A 185 -6.32 39.52 -3.64
C GLY A 185 -6.43 40.32 -2.34
N ALA A 186 -5.80 39.85 -1.26
CA ALA A 186 -5.63 40.63 -0.04
C ALA A 186 -4.26 41.33 0.00
N VAL A 187 -3.18 40.56 -0.08
CA VAL A 187 -1.81 41.00 0.17
C VAL A 187 -0.93 40.74 -1.05
N PHE A 188 -0.24 41.78 -1.49
CA PHE A 188 0.84 41.66 -2.47
C PHE A 188 2.15 42.19 -1.89
N ALA A 189 3.13 41.31 -1.69
CA ALA A 189 4.43 41.60 -1.10
C ALA A 189 5.54 40.92 -1.94
N PRO A 190 5.96 41.51 -3.07
CA PRO A 190 6.80 40.80 -4.04
C PRO A 190 8.16 40.37 -3.47
N MET A 191 8.76 41.19 -2.60
CA MET A 191 10.09 40.95 -2.04
C MET A 191 10.08 40.78 -0.52
N GLY A 192 9.04 41.28 0.16
CA GLY A 192 8.96 41.30 1.61
C GLY A 192 8.40 40.00 2.20
N ASN A 193 8.85 39.69 3.41
CA ASN A 193 8.33 38.55 4.16
C ASN A 193 6.93 38.86 4.68
N VAL A 194 6.04 37.88 4.66
CA VAL A 194 4.68 37.99 5.19
C VAL A 194 4.53 37.03 6.35
N HIS A 195 4.26 37.54 7.56
CA HIS A 195 4.04 36.73 8.75
C HIS A 195 2.64 36.96 9.32
N LEU A 196 1.87 35.87 9.40
CA LEU A 196 0.55 35.82 10.00
C LEU A 196 0.62 35.08 11.32
N SER A 197 0.06 35.67 12.37
CA SER A 197 -0.08 35.07 13.69
C SER A 197 -1.48 35.32 14.20
N GLU A 198 -2.21 34.25 14.55
CA GLU A 198 -3.57 34.33 15.10
C GLU A 198 -4.54 35.16 14.24
N SER A 199 -4.36 35.10 12.91
CA SER A 199 -5.04 35.97 11.95
C SER A 199 -5.92 35.18 10.99
N THR A 200 -6.87 35.86 10.35
CA THR A 200 -7.81 35.25 9.40
C THR A 200 -7.79 35.98 8.05
N LEU A 201 -7.52 35.26 6.97
CA LEU A 201 -7.69 35.75 5.60
C LEU A 201 -8.79 34.94 4.93
N SER A 202 -9.93 35.57 4.65
CA SER A 202 -11.09 34.84 4.11
C SER A 202 -11.82 35.53 2.96
N GLY A 203 -12.25 34.74 1.97
CA GLY A 203 -13.04 35.24 0.84
C GLY A 203 -12.33 36.26 -0.04
N ASN A 204 -10.99 36.31 0.00
CA ASN A 204 -10.21 37.20 -0.85
C ASN A 204 -9.97 36.54 -2.20
N TYR A 205 -9.93 37.33 -3.27
CA TYR A 205 -9.86 36.74 -4.61
C TYR A 205 -9.14 37.55 -5.66
N THR A 206 -8.72 36.84 -6.70
CA THR A 206 -8.21 37.44 -7.93
C THR A 206 -8.93 36.84 -9.14
N THR A 207 -9.01 37.61 -10.23
CA THR A 207 -9.65 37.15 -11.48
C THR A 207 -8.79 37.49 -12.70
N SER A 208 -9.06 36.85 -13.85
CA SER A 208 -8.44 37.11 -15.18
C SER A 208 -7.24 36.23 -15.59
N TYR A 209 -6.49 36.61 -16.64
CA TYR A 209 -5.37 35.84 -17.19
C TYR A 209 -4.14 35.88 -16.25
N ARG A 210 -3.56 34.71 -15.95
CA ARG A 210 -2.36 34.53 -15.08
C ARG A 210 -2.46 35.18 -13.70
N SER A 211 -3.64 35.17 -13.09
CA SER A 211 -3.84 35.64 -11.72
C SER A 211 -3.24 34.64 -10.73
N SER A 212 -2.71 35.12 -9.60
CA SER A 212 -2.11 34.25 -8.57
C SER A 212 -2.29 34.81 -7.17
N GLY A 213 -2.43 33.92 -6.18
CA GLY A 213 -2.56 34.30 -4.77
C GLY A 213 -3.90 34.96 -4.47
N GLY A 214 -4.97 34.18 -4.33
CA GLY A 214 -6.29 34.74 -3.99
C GLY A 214 -6.27 35.53 -2.67
N ALA A 215 -5.45 35.11 -1.71
CA ALA A 215 -5.17 35.86 -0.50
C ALA A 215 -3.81 36.58 -0.57
N ILE A 216 -2.71 35.83 -0.72
CA ILE A 216 -1.34 36.34 -0.61
C ILE A 216 -0.55 35.97 -1.87
N LEU A 217 0.16 36.95 -2.42
CA LEU A 217 1.20 36.73 -3.44
C LEU A 217 2.53 37.38 -3.02
N THR A 218 3.59 36.58 -2.99
CA THR A 218 4.99 37.03 -2.95
C THR A 218 5.75 36.52 -4.18
N PHE A 219 6.92 37.06 -4.49
CA PHE A 219 7.82 36.46 -5.49
C PHE A 219 9.03 35.82 -4.81
N SER A 220 9.74 36.58 -3.96
CA SER A 220 10.93 36.08 -3.28
C SER A 220 10.86 36.15 -1.75
N GLY A 221 9.83 36.80 -1.19
CA GLY A 221 9.64 36.88 0.25
C GLY A 221 9.02 35.61 0.82
N ASP A 222 9.45 35.23 2.02
CA ASP A 222 8.94 34.06 2.73
C ASP A 222 7.56 34.34 3.32
N ILE A 223 6.75 33.29 3.41
CA ILE A 223 5.40 33.35 3.97
C ILE A 223 5.34 32.42 5.19
N SER A 224 5.03 32.98 6.35
CA SER A 224 4.87 32.23 7.59
C SER A 224 3.46 32.42 8.15
N ILE A 225 2.76 31.32 8.38
CA ILE A 225 1.36 31.27 8.83
C ILE A 225 1.34 30.45 10.13
N GLN A 226 1.06 31.13 11.24
CA GLN A 226 1.06 30.52 12.57
C GLN A 226 -0.28 30.73 13.27
N SER A 227 -0.86 29.64 13.78
CA SER A 227 -2.14 29.66 14.51
C SER A 227 -3.23 30.46 13.80
N SER A 228 -3.24 30.43 12.47
CA SER A 228 -4.04 31.31 11.62
C SER A 228 -4.95 30.50 10.70
N GLU A 229 -5.97 31.17 10.16
CA GLU A 229 -6.91 30.58 9.21
C GLU A 229 -6.84 31.30 7.86
N ILE A 230 -6.71 30.54 6.78
CA ILE A 230 -6.83 31.03 5.41
C ILE A 230 -7.93 30.23 4.72
N SER A 231 -9.09 30.86 4.52
CA SER A 231 -10.29 30.14 4.10
C SER A 231 -11.06 30.76 2.94
N SER A 232 -11.60 29.94 2.03
CA SER A 232 -12.48 30.39 0.93
C SER A 232 -11.87 31.46 0.00
N ASN A 233 -10.54 31.55 -0.05
CA ASN A 233 -9.85 32.44 -0.98
C ASN A 233 -9.72 31.76 -2.33
N HIS A 234 -9.76 32.55 -3.40
CA HIS A 234 -9.79 31.93 -4.72
C HIS A 234 -9.17 32.73 -5.86
N VAL A 235 -8.88 31.98 -6.91
CA VAL A 235 -8.48 32.52 -8.20
C VAL A 235 -9.46 32.01 -9.27
N ASP A 236 -10.21 32.92 -9.89
CA ASP A 236 -11.02 32.64 -11.08
C ASP A 236 -10.27 33.13 -12.33
N GLY A 237 -9.38 32.28 -12.84
CA GLY A 237 -8.46 32.64 -13.92
C GLY A 237 -8.67 31.87 -15.22
N HIS A 238 -8.03 32.36 -16.30
CA HIS A 238 -7.96 31.62 -17.57
C HIS A 238 -6.84 30.54 -17.53
N ARG A 239 -5.79 30.66 -18.35
CA ARG A 239 -4.67 29.70 -18.39
C ARG A 239 -3.61 30.10 -17.33
N PHE A 240 -3.02 29.11 -16.65
CA PHE A 240 -1.91 29.29 -15.68
C PHE A 240 -2.26 30.04 -14.38
N ALA A 241 -3.50 29.94 -13.89
CA ALA A 241 -3.86 30.45 -12.57
C ALA A 241 -3.17 29.64 -11.46
N SER A 242 -2.73 30.28 -10.37
CA SER A 242 -1.95 29.60 -9.33
C SER A 242 -2.25 30.07 -7.90
N GLY A 243 -2.31 29.16 -6.93
CA GLY A 243 -2.39 29.47 -5.50
C GLY A 243 -3.69 30.16 -5.08
N GLY A 244 -4.78 29.41 -4.95
CA GLY A 244 -6.09 29.92 -4.57
C GLY A 244 -6.07 30.70 -3.24
N ALA A 245 -5.24 30.28 -2.29
CA ALA A 245 -4.94 31.04 -1.08
C ALA A 245 -3.59 31.77 -1.17
N VAL A 246 -2.50 31.01 -1.27
CA VAL A 246 -1.12 31.51 -1.18
C VAL A 246 -0.34 31.15 -2.42
N ALA A 247 0.40 32.11 -2.97
CA ALA A 247 1.33 31.88 -4.08
C ALA A 247 2.69 32.53 -3.81
N THR A 248 3.77 31.80 -4.09
CA THR A 248 5.12 32.34 -4.18
C THR A 248 5.95 31.67 -5.27
N GLU A 249 6.96 32.39 -5.79
CA GLU A 249 7.83 31.89 -6.84
C GLU A 249 9.07 31.20 -6.23
N THR A 250 9.80 31.88 -5.37
CA THR A 250 11.05 31.36 -4.78
C THR A 250 11.11 31.40 -3.26
N GLY A 251 10.16 32.08 -2.59
CA GLY A 251 10.14 32.16 -1.13
C GLY A 251 9.66 30.86 -0.50
N ASP A 252 10.03 30.62 0.75
CA ASP A 252 9.57 29.46 1.51
C ASP A 252 8.16 29.73 2.08
N VAL A 253 7.38 28.67 2.26
CA VAL A 253 6.06 28.71 2.91
C VAL A 253 6.09 27.82 4.14
N VAL A 254 5.88 28.42 5.33
CA VAL A 254 5.85 27.71 6.61
C VAL A 254 4.47 27.86 7.24
N ILE A 255 3.80 26.74 7.50
CA ILE A 255 2.46 26.66 8.08
C ILE A 255 2.54 25.85 9.37
N SER A 256 2.13 26.44 10.49
CA SER A 256 2.21 25.80 11.80
C SER A 256 0.96 26.06 12.64
N GLY A 257 0.36 25.01 13.22
CA GLY A 257 -0.83 25.14 14.05
C GLY A 257 -2.02 25.80 13.34
N SER A 258 -2.09 25.74 12.00
CA SER A 258 -2.93 26.61 11.18
C SER A 258 -3.90 25.82 10.29
N SER A 259 -4.84 26.54 9.68
CA SER A 259 -5.88 25.97 8.81
C SER A 259 -5.89 26.63 7.43
N ILE A 260 -5.76 25.84 6.37
CA ILE A 260 -5.92 26.24 4.96
C ILE A 260 -7.13 25.50 4.40
N ILE A 261 -8.26 26.18 4.29
CA ILE A 261 -9.56 25.52 4.10
C ILE A 261 -10.35 26.08 2.91
N ASP A 262 -10.91 25.20 2.07
CA ASP A 262 -11.86 25.55 1.00
C ASP A 262 -11.34 26.63 0.03
N ASN A 263 -10.02 26.74 -0.15
CA ASN A 263 -9.42 27.66 -1.12
C ASN A 263 -9.35 27.00 -2.49
N TYR A 264 -9.51 27.77 -3.56
CA TYR A 264 -9.57 27.17 -4.88
C TYR A 264 -8.97 27.97 -6.02
N THR A 265 -8.54 27.21 -7.04
CA THR A 265 -8.10 27.74 -8.32
C THR A 265 -9.02 27.18 -9.42
N SER A 266 -9.80 28.05 -10.04
CA SER A 266 -10.58 27.72 -11.23
C SER A 266 -9.83 28.23 -12.47
N ALA A 267 -9.43 27.31 -13.34
CA ALA A 267 -8.66 27.62 -14.54
C ALA A 267 -9.26 26.92 -15.77
N THR A 268 -9.09 27.49 -16.96
CA THR A 268 -9.42 26.75 -18.19
C THR A 268 -8.40 25.65 -18.46
N GLN A 269 -7.11 25.90 -18.19
CA GLN A 269 -6.04 24.92 -18.34
C GLN A 269 -4.80 25.29 -17.51
N TYR A 270 -4.07 24.29 -17.03
CA TYR A 270 -2.80 24.45 -16.29
C TYR A 270 -2.93 25.26 -14.99
N GLY A 271 -4.08 25.17 -14.33
CA GLY A 271 -4.27 25.70 -12.98
C GLY A 271 -3.50 24.87 -11.95
N VAL A 272 -2.93 25.52 -10.93
CA VAL A 272 -2.06 24.87 -9.95
C VAL A 272 -2.32 25.36 -8.52
N GLY A 273 -2.44 24.46 -7.55
CA GLY A 273 -2.49 24.78 -6.11
C GLY A 273 -3.76 25.52 -5.70
N GLY A 274 -4.80 24.80 -5.28
CA GLY A 274 -6.02 25.40 -4.73
C GLY A 274 -5.77 26.10 -3.38
N GLY A 275 -5.01 25.49 -2.48
CA GLY A 275 -4.53 26.12 -1.25
C GLY A 275 -3.25 26.91 -1.47
N VAL A 276 -2.14 26.20 -1.65
CA VAL A 276 -0.78 26.75 -1.68
C VAL A 276 -0.10 26.41 -3.00
N PHE A 277 0.53 27.41 -3.61
CA PHE A 277 1.47 27.23 -4.71
C PHE A 277 2.84 27.82 -4.36
N CYS A 278 3.89 27.04 -4.50
CA CYS A 278 5.27 27.49 -4.38
C CYS A 278 6.14 26.91 -5.50
N ARG A 279 6.67 27.73 -6.41
CA ARG A 279 7.39 27.16 -7.57
C ARG A 279 8.67 26.44 -7.16
N THR A 280 9.57 27.10 -6.43
CA THR A 280 10.91 26.53 -6.12
C THR A 280 11.29 26.54 -4.65
N GLY A 281 10.60 27.30 -3.80
CA GLY A 281 10.86 27.36 -2.36
C GLY A 281 10.35 26.12 -1.62
N HIS A 282 10.76 25.98 -0.36
CA HIS A 282 10.34 24.90 0.53
C HIS A 282 8.92 25.13 1.06
N VAL A 283 8.11 24.07 1.15
CA VAL A 283 6.83 24.11 1.87
C VAL A 283 6.92 23.22 3.11
N LEU A 284 6.81 23.82 4.30
CA LEU A 284 6.77 23.11 5.58
C LEU A 284 5.38 23.27 6.22
N ILE A 285 4.73 22.15 6.55
CA ILE A 285 3.42 22.11 7.20
C ILE A 285 3.52 21.28 8.48
N THR A 286 3.20 21.87 9.62
CA THR A 286 3.32 21.23 10.93
C THR A 286 2.06 21.45 11.76
N ASP A 287 1.56 20.40 12.42
CA ASP A 287 0.41 20.48 13.32
C ASP A 287 -0.79 21.25 12.74
N SER A 288 -1.05 21.09 11.44
CA SER A 288 -1.96 21.95 10.67
C SER A 288 -3.01 21.14 9.90
N ASN A 289 -4.06 21.83 9.47
CA ASN A 289 -5.12 21.26 8.64
C ASN A 289 -5.14 21.92 7.25
N VAL A 290 -5.00 21.11 6.20
CA VAL A 290 -5.20 21.54 4.80
C VAL A 290 -6.37 20.74 4.24
N SER A 291 -7.54 21.38 4.13
CA SER A 291 -8.75 20.64 3.77
C SER A 291 -9.69 21.34 2.80
N GLY A 292 -10.40 20.55 1.99
CA GLY A 292 -11.42 21.06 1.06
C GLY A 292 -10.89 21.96 -0.07
N ASN A 293 -9.57 22.09 -0.22
CA ASN A 293 -8.99 22.96 -1.24
C ASN A 293 -8.99 22.25 -2.58
N TYR A 294 -9.21 23.00 -3.66
CA TYR A 294 -9.37 22.37 -4.96
C TYR A 294 -8.90 23.18 -6.16
N THR A 295 -8.63 22.46 -7.24
CA THR A 295 -8.37 23.04 -8.55
C THR A 295 -9.34 22.44 -9.56
N THR A 296 -9.86 23.24 -10.50
CA THR A 296 -10.71 22.76 -11.61
C THR A 296 -10.21 23.26 -12.96
N GLY A 297 -10.29 22.44 -14.01
CA GLY A 297 -9.84 22.79 -15.36
C GLY A 297 -9.22 21.61 -16.12
N GLU A 298 -8.64 21.85 -17.29
CA GLU A 298 -7.87 20.83 -18.01
C GLU A 298 -6.39 20.84 -17.57
N ALA A 299 -5.77 19.67 -17.40
CA ALA A 299 -4.37 19.49 -17.04
C ALA A 299 -3.94 20.33 -15.82
N ILE A 300 -4.74 20.23 -14.75
CA ILE A 300 -4.57 20.97 -13.49
C ILE A 300 -3.85 20.14 -12.43
N ASN A 301 -3.26 20.80 -11.44
CA ASN A 301 -2.37 20.13 -10.49
C ASN A 301 -2.58 20.65 -9.06
N GLY A 302 -2.62 19.76 -8.07
CA GLY A 302 -2.61 20.13 -6.64
C GLY A 302 -3.87 20.87 -6.18
N GLY A 303 -4.81 20.19 -5.52
CA GLY A 303 -5.93 20.85 -4.85
C GLY A 303 -5.49 21.54 -3.56
N GLY A 304 -4.69 20.87 -2.73
CA GLY A 304 -4.14 21.40 -1.49
C GLY A 304 -2.88 22.23 -1.70
N VAL A 305 -1.77 21.56 -1.99
CA VAL A 305 -0.42 22.13 -2.09
C VAL A 305 0.19 21.72 -3.42
N ALA A 306 0.85 22.65 -4.09
CA ALA A 306 1.57 22.36 -5.32
C ALA A 306 2.94 23.05 -5.36
N THR A 307 3.96 22.29 -5.76
CA THR A 307 5.28 22.82 -6.05
C THR A 307 5.78 22.45 -7.44
N GLY A 308 6.72 23.23 -7.96
CA GLY A 308 7.49 22.86 -9.15
C GLY A 308 8.68 22.00 -8.75
N SER A 309 9.76 22.66 -8.33
CA SER A 309 10.99 22.02 -7.86
C SER A 309 11.23 22.13 -6.35
N GLY A 310 10.36 22.86 -5.64
CA GLY A 310 10.40 22.99 -4.19
C GLY A 310 9.99 21.69 -3.50
N SER A 311 10.68 21.30 -2.42
CA SER A 311 10.26 20.14 -1.63
C SER A 311 9.12 20.48 -0.66
N ILE A 312 8.37 19.46 -0.29
CA ILE A 312 7.22 19.54 0.62
C ILE A 312 7.52 18.64 1.83
N GLU A 313 7.40 19.19 3.03
CA GLU A 313 7.50 18.47 4.29
C GLU A 313 6.24 18.68 5.12
N ILE A 314 5.61 17.59 5.57
CA ILE A 314 4.39 17.59 6.36
C ILE A 314 4.59 16.72 7.60
N ALA A 315 4.30 17.27 8.78
CA ALA A 315 4.40 16.54 10.04
C ALA A 315 3.21 16.83 10.97
N GLY A 316 2.70 15.81 11.67
CA GLY A 316 1.64 15.97 12.68
C GLY A 316 0.34 16.59 12.15
N SER A 317 0.07 16.48 10.85
CA SER A 317 -0.94 17.31 10.16
C SER A 317 -2.04 16.47 9.50
N THR A 318 -3.16 17.11 9.20
CA THR A 318 -4.27 16.51 8.45
C THR A 318 -4.39 17.17 7.09
N ILE A 319 -4.35 16.35 6.02
CA ILE A 319 -4.52 16.77 4.64
C ILE A 319 -5.72 16.03 4.07
N SER A 320 -6.89 16.68 3.99
CA SER A 320 -8.14 15.96 3.74
C SER A 320 -9.13 16.61 2.79
N GLY A 321 -9.84 15.80 2.00
CA GLY A 321 -10.92 16.30 1.12
C GLY A 321 -10.45 17.27 0.03
N ASN A 322 -9.14 17.35 -0.24
CA ASN A 322 -8.62 18.20 -1.29
C ASN A 322 -8.75 17.50 -2.64
N TYR A 323 -9.09 18.23 -3.69
CA TYR A 323 -9.36 17.60 -4.97
C TYR A 323 -8.95 18.36 -6.22
N THR A 324 -8.78 17.61 -7.31
CA THR A 324 -8.64 18.16 -8.66
C THR A 324 -9.70 17.57 -9.59
N LEU A 325 -10.31 18.42 -10.43
CA LEU A 325 -11.34 18.03 -11.39
C LEU A 325 -11.04 18.47 -12.83
N GLY A 326 -10.83 17.50 -13.71
CA GLY A 326 -10.76 17.62 -15.17
C GLY A 326 -9.76 16.68 -15.84
N SER A 327 -9.72 16.66 -17.17
CA SER A 327 -8.85 15.74 -17.92
C SER A 327 -7.37 16.06 -17.70
N GLY A 328 -6.54 15.05 -17.42
CA GLY A 328 -5.10 15.18 -17.17
C GLY A 328 -4.74 15.75 -15.81
N SER A 329 -5.69 15.75 -14.85
CA SER A 329 -5.48 16.29 -13.51
C SER A 329 -4.56 15.42 -12.66
N ARG A 330 -3.82 16.04 -11.73
CA ARG A 330 -2.82 15.36 -10.92
C ARG A 330 -2.78 15.87 -9.48
N GLY A 331 -2.67 14.97 -8.51
CA GLY A 331 -2.44 15.29 -7.11
C GLY A 331 -3.62 16.03 -6.49
N GLY A 332 -4.63 15.31 -6.00
CA GLY A 332 -5.81 15.93 -5.38
C GLY A 332 -5.43 16.78 -4.16
N ALA A 333 -4.52 16.29 -3.33
CA ALA A 333 -3.93 17.07 -2.26
C ALA A 333 -2.61 17.73 -2.66
N ILE A 334 -1.64 16.94 -3.10
CA ILE A 334 -0.25 17.35 -3.24
C ILE A 334 0.22 17.07 -4.66
N PHE A 335 0.82 18.08 -5.28
CA PHE A 335 1.51 17.95 -6.55
C PHE A 335 2.95 18.47 -6.44
N THR A 336 3.89 17.75 -7.03
CA THR A 336 5.25 18.24 -7.27
C THR A 336 5.79 17.72 -8.60
N GLU A 337 6.59 18.53 -9.29
CA GLU A 337 7.28 18.10 -10.51
C GLU A 337 8.60 17.40 -10.16
N THR A 338 9.52 18.07 -9.46
CA THR A 338 10.85 17.51 -9.15
C THR A 338 11.22 17.56 -7.67
N GLY A 339 10.48 18.30 -6.84
CA GLY A 339 10.72 18.36 -5.41
C GLY A 339 10.31 17.05 -4.72
N ALA A 340 11.05 16.65 -3.68
CA ALA A 340 10.70 15.52 -2.84
C ALA A 340 9.48 15.84 -1.93
N VAL A 341 8.73 14.81 -1.55
CA VAL A 341 7.62 14.89 -0.59
C VAL A 341 7.94 14.02 0.61
N THR A 342 7.99 14.61 1.80
CA THR A 342 8.16 13.89 3.07
C THR A 342 6.93 14.10 3.96
N ILE A 343 6.35 13.00 4.44
CA ILE A 343 5.18 12.99 5.31
C ILE A 343 5.48 12.14 6.54
N ALA A 344 5.29 12.71 7.72
CA ALA A 344 5.52 12.05 9.00
C ALA A 344 4.32 12.23 9.92
N ASP A 345 3.90 11.15 10.58
CA ASP A 345 2.89 11.16 11.65
C ASP A 345 1.65 12.01 11.29
N SER A 346 1.13 11.83 10.08
CA SER A 346 0.08 12.67 9.49
C SER A 346 -1.04 11.83 8.86
N ASP A 347 -2.20 12.45 8.68
CA ASP A 347 -3.39 11.82 8.08
C ASP A 347 -3.68 12.42 6.70
N LEU A 348 -3.70 11.56 5.67
CA LEU A 348 -4.08 11.92 4.30
C LEU A 348 -5.39 11.21 3.95
N ALA A 349 -6.51 11.93 4.02
CA ALA A 349 -7.83 11.32 3.95
C ALA A 349 -8.74 11.91 2.87
N ASN A 350 -9.45 11.07 2.13
CA ASN A 350 -10.52 11.49 1.20
C ASN A 350 -10.09 12.51 0.13
N ASN A 351 -8.82 12.53 -0.27
CA ASN A 351 -8.36 13.40 -1.35
C ASN A 351 -8.62 12.75 -2.71
N SER A 352 -8.90 13.54 -3.73
CA SER A 352 -9.31 12.98 -5.01
C SER A 352 -8.82 13.68 -6.28
N THR A 353 -8.69 12.89 -7.34
CA THR A 353 -8.41 13.41 -8.68
C THR A 353 -9.37 12.77 -9.67
N GLU A 354 -10.20 13.58 -10.33
CA GLU A 354 -11.22 13.09 -11.27
C GLU A 354 -11.02 13.63 -12.69
N GLY A 355 -11.16 12.75 -13.67
CA GLY A 355 -11.03 13.03 -15.09
C GLY A 355 -10.25 11.94 -15.83
N ARG A 356 -10.30 11.95 -17.16
CA ARG A 356 -9.44 11.07 -17.98
C ARG A 356 -7.98 11.34 -17.65
N SER A 357 -7.18 10.30 -17.43
CA SER A 357 -5.77 10.40 -17.02
C SER A 357 -5.58 11.16 -15.70
N ALA A 358 -6.42 10.81 -14.71
CA ALA A 358 -6.31 11.28 -13.33
C ALA A 358 -5.19 10.53 -12.59
N HIS A 359 -4.25 11.24 -11.97
CA HIS A 359 -3.12 10.60 -11.28
C HIS A 359 -2.94 11.11 -9.84
N GLY A 360 -2.78 10.19 -8.88
CA GLY A 360 -2.54 10.54 -7.48
C GLY A 360 -3.74 11.23 -6.83
N GLY A 361 -4.62 10.48 -6.17
CA GLY A 361 -5.76 11.07 -5.48
C GLY A 361 -5.33 11.95 -4.32
N ALA A 362 -4.31 11.52 -3.56
CA ALA A 362 -3.63 12.40 -2.61
C ALA A 362 -2.40 13.04 -3.24
N ILE A 363 -1.41 12.24 -3.64
CA ILE A 363 -0.08 12.72 -4.02
C ILE A 363 0.22 12.34 -5.46
N PHE A 364 0.64 13.33 -6.24
CA PHE A 364 1.35 13.10 -7.49
C PHE A 364 2.75 13.71 -7.41
N CYS A 365 3.77 12.90 -7.67
CA CYS A 365 5.15 13.36 -7.76
C CYS A 365 5.79 12.82 -9.04
N GLN A 366 6.25 13.70 -9.93
CA GLN A 366 6.80 13.23 -11.21
C GLN A 366 8.19 12.60 -11.03
N ASP A 367 9.16 13.38 -10.55
CA ASP A 367 10.58 13.01 -10.54
C ASP A 367 11.20 12.96 -9.14
N GLY A 368 10.57 13.54 -8.12
CA GLY A 368 11.04 13.51 -6.74
C GLY A 368 10.66 12.23 -5.99
N ASP A 369 11.35 11.93 -4.90
CA ASP A 369 10.98 10.81 -4.03
C ASP A 369 9.81 11.17 -3.11
N VAL A 370 9.00 10.18 -2.76
CA VAL A 370 7.92 10.28 -1.79
C VAL A 370 8.26 9.40 -0.59
N VAL A 371 8.35 9.99 0.59
CA VAL A 371 8.64 9.30 1.86
C VAL A 371 7.45 9.50 2.79
N ILE A 372 6.86 8.41 3.26
CA ILE A 372 5.70 8.43 4.18
C ILE A 372 6.04 7.55 5.38
N SER A 373 5.97 8.13 6.58
CA SER A 373 6.31 7.45 7.82
C SER A 373 5.31 7.70 8.93
N GLY A 374 4.96 6.66 9.70
CA GLY A 374 4.04 6.80 10.86
C GLY A 374 2.66 7.34 10.52
N SER A 375 2.24 7.29 9.25
CA SER A 375 1.11 8.06 8.74
C SER A 375 -0.04 7.16 8.29
N VAL A 376 -1.26 7.72 8.28
CA VAL A 376 -2.46 7.05 7.76
C VAL A 376 -2.86 7.69 6.44
N VAL A 377 -3.03 6.87 5.41
CA VAL A 377 -3.41 7.29 4.05
C VAL A 377 -4.68 6.54 3.65
N GLU A 378 -5.83 7.19 3.78
CA GLU A 378 -7.11 6.51 3.68
C GLU A 378 -8.10 7.16 2.71
N LEU A 379 -8.90 6.31 2.04
CA LEU A 379 -10.05 6.72 1.23
C LEU A 379 -9.72 7.73 0.13
N ASN A 380 -8.46 7.83 -0.27
CA ASN A 380 -8.05 8.68 -1.38
C ASN A 380 -8.38 7.96 -2.68
N HIS A 381 -8.81 8.72 -3.69
CA HIS A 381 -9.26 8.09 -4.92
C HIS A 381 -8.93 8.83 -6.20
N THR A 382 -8.78 8.07 -7.28
CA THR A 382 -8.75 8.60 -8.64
C THR A 382 -9.87 8.00 -9.48
N LYS A 383 -10.44 8.81 -10.39
CA LYS A 383 -11.57 8.38 -11.21
C LYS A 383 -11.48 8.88 -12.64
N GLY A 384 -11.53 7.97 -13.59
CA GLY A 384 -11.53 8.23 -15.03
C GLY A 384 -10.73 7.19 -15.80
N ASP A 385 -10.89 7.16 -17.12
CA ASP A 385 -10.08 6.28 -17.98
C ASP A 385 -8.59 6.60 -17.82
N LEU A 386 -7.74 5.58 -17.73
CA LEU A 386 -6.29 5.68 -17.52
C LEU A 386 -5.90 6.33 -16.18
N ALA A 387 -6.78 6.25 -15.17
CA ALA A 387 -6.48 6.75 -13.84
C ALA A 387 -5.42 5.87 -13.13
N THR A 388 -4.59 6.48 -12.28
CA THR A 388 -3.50 5.77 -11.61
C THR A 388 -3.27 6.28 -10.19
N GLY A 389 -3.09 5.37 -9.22
CA GLY A 389 -2.67 5.69 -7.85
C GLY A 389 -3.75 6.43 -7.07
N GLY A 390 -4.68 5.71 -6.45
CA GLY A 390 -5.75 6.30 -5.65
C GLY A 390 -5.23 7.16 -4.51
N ALA A 391 -4.12 6.77 -3.87
CA ALA A 391 -3.39 7.60 -2.94
C ALA A 391 -2.19 8.29 -3.59
N VAL A 392 -1.21 7.53 -4.05
CA VAL A 392 0.09 8.04 -4.50
C VAL A 392 0.36 7.59 -5.92
N SER A 393 0.82 8.51 -6.77
CA SER A 393 1.37 8.17 -8.07
C SER A 393 2.71 8.86 -8.34
N THR A 394 3.67 8.10 -8.86
CA THR A 394 4.99 8.60 -9.28
C THR A 394 5.41 8.09 -10.66
N TRP A 395 6.29 8.83 -11.34
CA TRP A 395 6.72 8.51 -12.72
C TRP A 395 8.20 8.22 -12.94
N ASN A 396 9.07 8.75 -12.09
CA ASN A 396 10.51 8.47 -12.11
C ASN A 396 11.10 8.42 -10.69
N GLY A 397 10.44 9.07 -9.72
CA GLY A 397 10.82 9.03 -8.31
C GLY A 397 10.40 7.75 -7.59
N SER A 398 11.07 7.45 -6.48
CA SER A 398 10.80 6.27 -5.65
C SER A 398 9.81 6.59 -4.52
N ILE A 399 9.17 5.55 -4.00
CA ILE A 399 8.21 5.62 -2.89
C ILE A 399 8.77 4.79 -1.73
N TYR A 400 8.86 5.39 -0.55
CA TYR A 400 9.32 4.75 0.68
C TYR A 400 8.24 4.84 1.75
N LEU A 401 7.79 3.68 2.24
CA LEU A 401 6.79 3.57 3.29
C LEU A 401 7.39 2.91 4.55
N ASP A 402 7.20 3.54 5.70
CA ASP A 402 7.62 3.01 7.00
C ASP A 402 6.51 3.18 8.05
N ARG A 403 6.16 2.12 8.78
CA ARG A 403 5.15 2.14 9.87
C ARG A 403 3.87 2.90 9.48
N SER A 404 3.39 2.72 8.25
CA SER A 404 2.27 3.50 7.71
C SER A 404 1.12 2.59 7.29
N GLU A 405 -0.08 3.13 7.31
CA GLU A 405 -1.32 2.42 6.97
C GLU A 405 -1.94 3.02 5.71
N PHE A 406 -2.29 2.17 4.74
CA PHE A 406 -2.99 2.53 3.52
C PHE A 406 -4.29 1.76 3.43
N TYR A 407 -5.41 2.47 3.63
CA TYR A 407 -6.72 1.85 3.76
C TYR A 407 -7.74 2.37 2.74
N GLY A 408 -8.40 1.48 2.02
CA GLY A 408 -9.57 1.82 1.22
C GLY A 408 -9.32 2.83 0.09
N ASN A 409 -8.06 3.00 -0.32
CA ASN A 409 -7.72 3.88 -1.43
C ASN A 409 -8.12 3.21 -2.74
N SER A 410 -8.54 4.00 -3.73
CA SER A 410 -9.13 3.44 -4.94
C SER A 410 -8.85 4.14 -6.26
N THR A 411 -8.89 3.36 -7.33
CA THR A 411 -8.79 3.87 -8.71
C THR A 411 -9.90 3.25 -9.57
N GLU A 412 -10.74 4.07 -10.19
CA GLU A 412 -11.89 3.60 -11.00
C GLU A 412 -11.86 4.15 -12.43
N GLY A 413 -12.04 3.28 -13.44
CA GLY A 413 -12.12 3.65 -14.86
C GLY A 413 -11.56 2.57 -15.79
N ARG A 414 -11.68 2.76 -17.11
CA ARG A 414 -11.03 1.86 -18.08
C ARG A 414 -9.51 1.98 -17.91
N GLU A 415 -8.82 0.85 -17.80
CA GLU A 415 -7.35 0.79 -17.61
C GLU A 415 -6.90 1.54 -16.35
N ALA A 416 -7.71 1.50 -15.29
CA ALA A 416 -7.38 2.04 -13.98
C ALA A 416 -6.31 1.19 -13.26
N THR A 417 -5.29 1.81 -12.68
CA THR A 417 -4.16 1.10 -12.07
C THR A 417 -3.81 1.60 -10.66
N GLY A 418 -3.37 0.69 -9.78
CA GLY A 418 -2.85 1.01 -8.45
C GLY A 418 -3.88 1.67 -7.53
N GLY A 419 -4.67 0.90 -6.79
CA GLY A 419 -5.71 1.46 -5.94
C GLY A 419 -5.15 2.33 -4.81
N ALA A 420 -4.03 1.95 -4.22
CA ALA A 420 -3.26 2.82 -3.35
C ALA A 420 -2.12 3.51 -4.12
N ILE A 421 -1.24 2.71 -4.72
CA ILE A 421 0.04 3.17 -5.27
C ILE A 421 0.12 2.80 -6.74
N GLY A 422 0.34 3.80 -7.59
CA GLY A 422 0.62 3.60 -9.00
C GLY A 422 1.95 4.22 -9.39
N MET A 423 2.96 3.38 -9.60
CA MET A 423 4.31 3.81 -9.92
C MET A 423 4.66 3.46 -11.37
N ARG A 424 5.30 4.41 -12.05
CA ARG A 424 5.99 4.18 -13.31
C ARG A 424 7.47 4.37 -13.07
N ARG A 425 8.31 3.38 -13.39
CA ARG A 425 9.76 3.42 -13.15
C ARG A 425 10.14 3.68 -11.66
N GLY A 426 11.40 3.48 -11.31
CA GLY A 426 11.85 3.68 -9.92
C GLY A 426 11.53 2.49 -9.02
N ARG A 427 11.40 2.73 -7.71
CA ARG A 427 11.23 1.69 -6.69
C ARG A 427 10.10 2.05 -5.72
N VAL A 428 9.26 1.06 -5.41
CA VAL A 428 8.41 1.06 -4.20
C VAL A 428 9.10 0.22 -3.14
N GLN A 429 9.40 0.80 -1.98
CA GLN A 429 9.95 0.11 -0.83
C GLN A 429 9.03 0.27 0.38
N ILE A 430 8.62 -0.85 0.97
CA ILE A 430 7.66 -0.91 2.08
C ILE A 430 8.31 -1.67 3.22
N SER A 431 8.37 -1.03 4.39
CA SER A 431 8.98 -1.61 5.60
C SER A 431 8.26 -1.18 6.88
N GLY A 432 8.79 -1.63 8.01
CA GLY A 432 8.39 -1.15 9.33
C GLY A 432 6.98 -1.58 9.74
N GLN A 433 6.53 -2.76 9.32
CA GLN A 433 5.18 -3.26 9.60
C GLN A 433 4.08 -2.36 9.04
N SER A 434 4.33 -1.79 7.86
CA SER A 434 3.30 -1.05 7.14
C SER A 434 2.19 -2.00 6.67
N THR A 435 0.96 -1.48 6.57
CA THR A 435 -0.19 -2.28 6.12
C THR A 435 -0.88 -1.61 4.94
N LEU A 436 -1.18 -2.39 3.90
CA LEU A 436 -1.97 -1.96 2.76
C LEU A 436 -3.20 -2.85 2.72
N HIS A 437 -4.37 -2.33 3.08
CA HIS A 437 -5.57 -3.16 3.17
C HIS A 437 -6.83 -2.53 2.58
N ALA A 438 -7.69 -3.39 2.05
CA ALA A 438 -8.94 -3.04 1.38
C ALA A 438 -8.82 -1.98 0.26
N ASN A 439 -7.63 -1.79 -0.31
CA ASN A 439 -7.42 -0.91 -1.46
C ASN A 439 -7.90 -1.61 -2.72
N PHE A 440 -8.40 -0.84 -3.69
CA PHE A 440 -8.99 -1.46 -4.86
C PHE A 440 -8.88 -0.70 -6.18
N THR A 441 -8.96 -1.47 -7.26
CA THR A 441 -9.16 -0.89 -8.61
C THR A 441 -10.38 -1.49 -9.29
N LYS A 442 -11.09 -0.67 -10.09
CA LYS A 442 -12.28 -1.12 -10.82
C LYS A 442 -12.31 -0.61 -12.25
N GLY A 443 -12.65 -1.52 -13.17
CA GLY A 443 -12.89 -1.22 -14.58
C GLY A 443 -12.26 -2.24 -15.53
N TRP A 444 -12.55 -2.10 -16.81
CA TRP A 444 -11.99 -2.97 -17.85
C TRP A 444 -10.46 -2.81 -17.89
N ARG A 445 -9.72 -3.93 -17.83
CA ARG A 445 -8.25 -3.97 -17.74
C ARG A 445 -7.67 -3.20 -16.54
N SER A 446 -8.41 -3.18 -15.44
CA SER A 446 -7.89 -2.62 -14.19
C SER A 446 -6.79 -3.50 -13.59
N SER A 447 -5.84 -2.92 -12.86
CA SER A 447 -4.68 -3.63 -12.33
C SER A 447 -4.22 -3.13 -10.96
N GLY A 448 -3.81 -4.06 -10.09
CA GLY A 448 -3.12 -3.76 -8.83
C GLY A 448 -4.03 -3.08 -7.82
N GLY A 449 -4.85 -3.85 -7.10
CA GLY A 449 -5.78 -3.29 -6.12
C GLY A 449 -5.09 -2.46 -5.05
N ALA A 450 -3.89 -2.85 -4.59
CA ALA A 450 -3.03 -1.98 -3.79
C ALA A 450 -1.98 -1.29 -4.65
N ILE A 451 -1.15 -2.05 -5.35
CA ILE A 451 0.06 -1.55 -6.00
C ILE A 451 0.08 -1.95 -7.47
N PHE A 452 0.39 -0.97 -8.32
CA PHE A 452 0.76 -1.19 -9.71
C PHE A 452 2.14 -0.60 -10.00
N VAL A 453 3.00 -1.40 -10.65
CA VAL A 453 4.34 -1.01 -11.09
C VAL A 453 4.51 -1.32 -12.58
N ASP A 454 4.89 -0.33 -13.37
CA ASP A 454 5.20 -0.51 -14.80
C ASP A 454 6.63 -0.08 -15.18
N LEU A 455 6.98 -0.33 -16.46
CA LEU A 455 8.17 0.19 -17.13
C LEU A 455 9.50 -0.21 -16.46
N GLY A 456 9.54 -1.41 -15.88
CA GLY A 456 10.75 -1.97 -15.27
C GLY A 456 11.05 -1.46 -13.86
N GLY A 457 10.05 -0.91 -13.16
CA GLY A 457 10.16 -0.55 -11.76
C GLY A 457 10.36 -1.76 -10.84
N GLU A 458 10.76 -1.49 -9.60
CA GLU A 458 11.03 -2.51 -8.59
C GLU A 458 10.07 -2.37 -7.40
N LEU A 459 9.59 -3.50 -6.88
CA LEU A 459 8.84 -3.57 -5.63
C LEU A 459 9.65 -4.34 -4.58
N GLN A 460 9.86 -3.74 -3.41
CA GLN A 460 10.43 -4.41 -2.24
C GLN A 460 9.50 -4.25 -1.05
N VAL A 461 9.06 -5.37 -0.48
CA VAL A 461 8.22 -5.41 0.71
C VAL A 461 8.94 -6.25 1.76
N ASP A 462 9.24 -5.66 2.92
CA ASP A 462 9.89 -6.36 4.02
C ASP A 462 9.09 -6.18 5.32
N GLY A 463 8.68 -7.30 5.91
CA GLY A 463 7.99 -7.34 7.19
C GLY A 463 6.73 -6.48 7.24
N SER A 464 5.95 -6.46 6.15
CA SER A 464 4.76 -5.62 5.98
C SER A 464 3.63 -6.42 5.34
N ASP A 465 2.38 -6.01 5.53
CA ASP A 465 1.21 -6.85 5.18
C ASP A 465 0.31 -6.21 4.11
N MET A 466 -0.25 -7.05 3.24
CA MET A 466 -1.22 -6.68 2.21
C MET A 466 -2.48 -7.53 2.33
N GLU A 467 -3.58 -6.93 2.77
CA GLU A 467 -4.79 -7.67 3.17
C GLU A 467 -6.06 -7.22 2.45
N GLY A 468 -6.80 -8.17 1.87
CA GLY A 468 -8.14 -7.92 1.32
C GLY A 468 -8.18 -6.88 0.20
N ASN A 469 -7.06 -6.61 -0.47
CA ASN A 469 -7.01 -5.72 -1.61
C ASN A 469 -7.57 -6.41 -2.85
N TYR A 470 -8.18 -5.65 -3.75
CA TYR A 470 -8.88 -6.28 -4.85
C TYR A 470 -8.96 -5.48 -6.16
N THR A 471 -9.13 -6.22 -7.25
CA THR A 471 -9.33 -5.65 -8.59
C THR A 471 -10.57 -6.24 -9.23
N GLU A 472 -11.50 -5.41 -9.71
CA GLU A 472 -12.73 -5.88 -10.37
C GLU A 472 -12.90 -5.32 -11.78
N GLY A 473 -13.21 -6.22 -12.72
CA GLY A 473 -13.48 -5.90 -14.10
C GLY A 473 -13.04 -7.02 -15.02
N GLU A 474 -13.54 -7.00 -16.26
CA GLU A 474 -13.00 -7.86 -17.30
C GLU A 474 -11.51 -7.55 -17.50
N MET A 475 -10.69 -8.58 -17.58
CA MET A 475 -9.23 -8.51 -17.66
C MET A 475 -8.59 -7.82 -16.43
N ALA A 476 -9.12 -8.07 -15.22
CA ALA A 476 -8.52 -7.62 -13.97
C ALA A 476 -7.17 -8.30 -13.68
N TYR A 477 -6.17 -7.57 -13.19
CA TYR A 477 -4.85 -8.14 -12.88
C TYR A 477 -4.40 -7.80 -11.46
N GLY A 478 -4.04 -8.79 -10.64
CA GLY A 478 -3.43 -8.61 -9.32
C GLY A 478 -4.36 -7.94 -8.29
N GLY A 479 -4.87 -8.68 -7.32
CA GLY A 479 -5.70 -8.10 -6.24
C GLY A 479 -4.89 -7.22 -5.29
N ALA A 480 -3.68 -7.64 -4.93
CA ALA A 480 -2.74 -6.79 -4.19
C ALA A 480 -1.81 -6.07 -5.17
N VAL A 481 -1.07 -6.82 -5.97
CA VAL A 481 0.05 -6.31 -6.75
C VAL A 481 -0.06 -6.72 -8.21
N ALA A 482 0.15 -5.77 -9.12
CA ALA A 482 0.36 -6.06 -10.53
C ALA A 482 1.65 -5.42 -11.04
N LEU A 483 2.50 -6.22 -11.70
CA LEU A 483 3.74 -5.77 -12.34
C LEU A 483 3.70 -5.98 -13.86
N ASP A 484 4.02 -4.91 -14.59
CA ASP A 484 4.26 -4.92 -16.03
C ASP A 484 5.72 -4.54 -16.35
N GLY A 485 6.62 -5.49 -16.08
CA GLY A 485 8.07 -5.27 -16.13
C GLY A 485 8.74 -5.32 -14.77
N GLY A 486 10.05 -5.54 -14.73
CA GLY A 486 10.89 -5.33 -13.55
C GLY A 486 10.94 -6.54 -12.60
N SER A 487 10.93 -6.28 -11.30
CA SER A 487 11.06 -7.32 -10.27
C SER A 487 10.32 -6.96 -8.98
N ALA A 488 9.81 -7.98 -8.30
CA ALA A 488 9.23 -7.86 -6.97
C ALA A 488 9.93 -8.79 -5.97
N ALA A 489 10.13 -8.32 -4.74
CA ALA A 489 10.57 -9.12 -3.61
C ALA A 489 9.58 -8.93 -2.44
N LEU A 490 8.98 -10.03 -2.00
CA LEU A 490 8.10 -10.11 -0.83
C LEU A 490 8.84 -10.90 0.25
N VAL A 491 9.32 -10.19 1.26
CA VAL A 491 10.20 -10.72 2.29
C VAL A 491 9.50 -10.59 3.64
N ASN A 492 9.43 -11.69 4.40
CA ASN A 492 8.86 -11.72 5.76
C ASN A 492 7.44 -11.16 5.91
N SER A 493 6.67 -11.16 4.82
CA SER A 493 5.44 -10.37 4.65
C SER A 493 4.19 -11.27 4.56
N GLY A 494 3.03 -10.76 4.97
CA GLY A 494 1.73 -11.40 4.83
C GLY A 494 0.95 -10.86 3.62
N ILE A 495 0.46 -11.75 2.76
CA ILE A 495 -0.33 -11.41 1.57
C ILE A 495 -1.62 -12.22 1.62
N ASP A 496 -2.65 -11.62 2.21
CA ASP A 496 -3.79 -12.36 2.72
C ASP A 496 -5.14 -11.90 2.12
N GLY A 497 -5.93 -12.85 1.63
CA GLY A 497 -7.33 -12.61 1.23
C GLY A 497 -7.52 -11.62 0.07
N ASN A 498 -6.47 -11.37 -0.72
CA ASN A 498 -6.53 -10.48 -1.87
C ASN A 498 -7.19 -11.20 -3.06
N TYR A 499 -7.90 -10.46 -3.90
CA TYR A 499 -8.64 -11.11 -4.98
C TYR A 499 -8.81 -10.31 -6.26
N THR A 500 -9.08 -11.04 -7.34
CA THR A 500 -9.52 -10.46 -8.61
C THR A 500 -10.85 -11.05 -9.06
N ARG A 501 -11.69 -10.22 -9.68
CA ARG A 501 -13.03 -10.61 -10.15
C ARG A 501 -13.31 -10.11 -11.57
N GLY A 502 -13.72 -11.01 -12.45
CA GLY A 502 -14.13 -10.73 -13.83
C GLY A 502 -13.61 -11.79 -14.81
N ALA A 503 -14.13 -11.80 -16.04
CA ALA A 503 -13.59 -12.71 -17.06
C ALA A 503 -12.14 -12.31 -17.39
N GLY A 504 -11.23 -13.28 -17.43
CA GLY A 504 -9.81 -13.01 -17.66
C GLY A 504 -9.09 -12.36 -16.45
N ALA A 505 -9.57 -12.59 -15.24
CA ALA A 505 -8.97 -12.03 -14.03
C ALA A 505 -7.74 -12.83 -13.58
N TRP A 506 -6.53 -12.27 -13.68
CA TRP A 506 -5.29 -13.04 -13.42
C TRP A 506 -4.64 -12.61 -12.11
N GLY A 507 -4.21 -13.59 -11.30
CA GLY A 507 -3.46 -13.34 -10.07
C GLY A 507 -4.31 -12.77 -8.95
N GLY A 508 -4.80 -13.61 -8.04
CA GLY A 508 -5.63 -13.14 -6.92
C GLY A 508 -4.86 -12.22 -5.97
N ALA A 509 -3.61 -12.56 -5.63
CA ALA A 509 -2.71 -11.64 -4.95
C ALA A 509 -1.82 -10.88 -5.93
N VAL A 510 -1.00 -11.60 -6.68
CA VAL A 510 0.06 -11.03 -7.51
C VAL A 510 -0.12 -11.45 -8.96
N SER A 511 -0.02 -10.49 -9.88
CA SER A 511 0.03 -10.74 -11.32
C SER A 511 1.32 -10.19 -11.92
N LEU A 512 2.07 -11.06 -12.62
CA LEU A 512 3.32 -10.73 -13.30
C LEU A 512 3.15 -10.92 -14.81
N LEU A 513 3.33 -9.84 -15.58
CA LEU A 513 3.28 -9.93 -17.05
C LEU A 513 4.67 -10.16 -17.64
N PHE A 514 5.66 -9.39 -17.23
CA PHE A 514 7.05 -9.46 -17.70
C PHE A 514 8.02 -9.13 -16.55
N ALA A 515 7.79 -9.74 -15.39
CA ALA A 515 8.51 -9.42 -14.16
C ALA A 515 8.83 -10.69 -13.36
N THR A 516 9.95 -10.67 -12.64
CA THR A 516 10.32 -11.73 -11.69
C THR A 516 9.68 -11.48 -10.32
N LEU A 517 9.50 -12.55 -9.55
CA LEU A 517 9.01 -12.46 -8.18
C LEU A 517 9.78 -13.39 -7.25
N ASP A 518 10.32 -12.83 -6.17
CA ASP A 518 10.88 -13.59 -5.05
C ASP A 518 9.97 -13.48 -3.83
N ILE A 519 9.54 -14.63 -3.30
CA ILE A 519 8.76 -14.76 -2.08
C ILE A 519 9.64 -15.47 -1.05
N VAL A 520 10.06 -14.75 0.00
CA VAL A 520 11.03 -15.23 0.99
C VAL A 520 10.49 -15.07 2.40
N GLY A 521 10.48 -16.14 3.20
CA GLY A 521 10.00 -16.09 4.59
C GLY A 521 8.56 -15.60 4.76
N SER A 522 7.75 -15.65 3.70
CA SER A 522 6.47 -14.94 3.60
C SER A 522 5.27 -15.89 3.60
N MET A 523 4.09 -15.34 3.92
CA MET A 523 2.81 -16.04 3.91
C MET A 523 1.93 -15.47 2.79
N VAL A 524 1.45 -16.35 1.90
CA VAL A 524 0.47 -15.99 0.86
C VAL A 524 -0.76 -16.86 1.07
N ARG A 525 -1.83 -16.29 1.62
CA ARG A 525 -2.95 -17.08 2.15
C ARG A 525 -4.32 -16.61 1.68
N GLY A 526 -5.15 -17.56 1.27
CA GLY A 526 -6.57 -17.32 1.01
C GLY A 526 -6.86 -16.34 -0.12
N ASN A 527 -5.88 -16.08 -0.99
CA ASN A 527 -6.04 -15.20 -2.14
C ASN A 527 -6.75 -15.96 -3.26
N TYR A 528 -7.54 -15.25 -4.07
CA TYR A 528 -8.35 -15.93 -5.07
C TYR A 528 -8.67 -15.15 -6.33
N THR A 529 -9.02 -15.89 -7.38
CA THR A 529 -9.57 -15.36 -8.62
C THR A 529 -11.01 -15.85 -8.83
N GLU A 530 -11.86 -14.97 -9.35
CA GLU A 530 -13.25 -15.26 -9.69
C GLU A 530 -13.56 -14.84 -11.13
N GLY A 531 -13.93 -15.80 -11.98
CA GLY A 531 -14.28 -15.57 -13.39
C GLY A 531 -13.68 -16.62 -14.31
N THR A 532 -14.23 -16.76 -15.51
CA THR A 532 -13.70 -17.69 -16.53
C THR A 532 -12.32 -17.25 -17.02
N GLY A 533 -11.41 -18.18 -17.28
CA GLY A 533 -10.08 -17.87 -17.82
C GLY A 533 -9.19 -17.06 -16.88
N SER A 534 -9.28 -17.34 -15.58
CA SER A 534 -8.76 -16.51 -14.48
C SER A 534 -7.73 -17.26 -13.62
N PRO A 535 -6.56 -17.65 -14.17
CA PRO A 535 -5.54 -18.44 -13.44
C PRO A 535 -4.84 -17.69 -12.30
N GLY A 536 -4.23 -18.48 -11.40
CA GLY A 536 -3.34 -17.99 -10.35
C GLY A 536 -4.07 -17.42 -9.14
N GLY A 537 -4.65 -18.26 -8.28
CA GLY A 537 -5.36 -17.81 -7.08
C GLY A 537 -4.46 -17.00 -6.14
N GLY A 538 -3.22 -17.46 -5.90
CA GLY A 538 -2.18 -16.66 -5.26
C GLY A 538 -1.44 -15.80 -6.27
N VAL A 539 -0.64 -16.44 -7.12
CA VAL A 539 0.25 -15.79 -8.09
C VAL A 539 -0.10 -16.21 -9.49
N TYR A 540 -0.24 -15.24 -10.39
CA TYR A 540 -0.18 -15.47 -11.82
C TYR A 540 1.14 -14.96 -12.39
N ASN A 541 1.79 -15.80 -13.17
CA ASN A 541 3.02 -15.48 -13.87
C ASN A 541 2.89 -15.77 -15.36
N LYS A 542 3.17 -14.78 -16.18
CA LYS A 542 3.10 -14.93 -17.64
C LYS A 542 4.40 -15.43 -18.25
N GLN A 543 5.57 -14.90 -17.86
CA GLN A 543 6.80 -15.17 -18.63
C GLN A 543 8.08 -15.40 -17.83
N ASP A 544 8.39 -14.59 -16.82
CA ASP A 544 9.68 -14.66 -16.11
C ASP A 544 9.59 -15.53 -14.84
N ASP A 545 10.65 -15.66 -14.06
CA ASP A 545 10.69 -16.66 -13.00
C ASP A 545 10.01 -16.22 -11.70
N VAL A 546 9.44 -17.21 -10.99
CA VAL A 546 8.92 -17.07 -9.62
C VAL A 546 9.73 -17.95 -8.68
N THR A 547 10.32 -17.34 -7.65
CA THR A 547 11.02 -18.05 -6.57
C THR A 547 10.21 -18.00 -5.29
N VAL A 548 10.02 -19.14 -4.65
CA VAL A 548 9.39 -19.28 -3.33
C VAL A 548 10.38 -19.99 -2.41
N SER A 549 10.86 -19.30 -1.37
CA SER A 549 11.91 -19.79 -0.48
C SER A 549 11.51 -19.62 0.99
N GLY A 550 11.55 -20.68 1.79
CA GLY A 550 11.20 -20.61 3.22
C GLY A 550 9.80 -20.06 3.49
N SER A 551 8.86 -20.23 2.54
CA SER A 551 7.58 -19.53 2.52
C SER A 551 6.40 -20.49 2.52
N SER A 552 5.21 -19.95 2.82
CA SER A 552 3.96 -20.71 2.90
C SER A 552 2.91 -20.14 1.95
N LEU A 553 2.42 -20.97 1.04
CA LEU A 553 1.28 -20.67 0.16
C LEU A 553 0.11 -21.53 0.60
N ILE A 554 -0.88 -20.93 1.26
CA ILE A 554 -1.93 -21.68 1.98
C ILE A 554 -3.33 -21.30 1.49
N GLY A 555 -4.09 -22.29 1.04
CA GLY A 555 -5.52 -22.12 0.81
C GLY A 555 -5.87 -21.10 -0.28
N ASN A 556 -4.96 -20.78 -1.20
CA ASN A 556 -5.24 -19.91 -2.34
C ASN A 556 -6.04 -20.67 -3.39
N PHE A 557 -6.91 -19.98 -4.12
CA PHE A 557 -7.85 -20.68 -4.99
C PHE A 557 -8.36 -19.95 -6.22
N THR A 558 -8.88 -20.72 -7.17
CA THR A 558 -9.61 -20.20 -8.33
C THR A 558 -11.03 -20.77 -8.37
N LEU A 559 -12.00 -19.98 -8.84
CA LEU A 559 -13.43 -20.36 -8.86
C LEU A 559 -14.06 -20.52 -10.24
N GLY A 560 -13.39 -20.12 -11.32
CA GLY A 560 -13.94 -20.18 -12.67
C GLY A 560 -13.46 -21.36 -13.50
N ASP A 561 -14.17 -21.60 -14.59
CA ASP A 561 -13.73 -22.52 -15.65
C ASP A 561 -12.47 -21.98 -16.34
N GLU A 562 -11.59 -22.87 -16.78
CA GLU A 562 -10.33 -22.53 -17.46
C GLU A 562 -9.38 -21.67 -16.61
N SER A 563 -9.45 -21.84 -15.28
CA SER A 563 -8.74 -21.02 -14.30
C SER A 563 -7.79 -21.90 -13.46
N GLY A 564 -6.69 -22.37 -14.04
CA GLY A 564 -5.76 -23.24 -13.33
C GLY A 564 -4.78 -22.53 -12.38
N GLY A 565 -4.10 -23.30 -11.53
CA GLY A 565 -3.11 -22.77 -10.58
C GLY A 565 -3.75 -22.11 -9.36
N GLY A 566 -4.29 -22.91 -8.42
CA GLY A 566 -4.88 -22.38 -7.18
C GLY A 566 -3.86 -21.58 -6.35
N GLY A 567 -2.65 -22.12 -6.18
CA GLY A 567 -1.52 -21.41 -5.58
C GLY A 567 -0.82 -20.51 -6.60
N ILE A 568 -0.22 -21.13 -7.62
CA ILE A 568 0.56 -20.45 -8.67
C ILE A 568 0.11 -20.95 -10.04
N GLY A 569 -0.21 -20.04 -10.96
CA GLY A 569 -0.35 -20.33 -12.38
C GLY A 569 0.78 -19.67 -13.17
N SER A 570 1.63 -20.46 -13.81
CA SER A 570 2.72 -19.98 -14.67
C SER A 570 2.52 -20.40 -16.13
N HIS A 571 2.60 -19.44 -17.05
CA HIS A 571 2.48 -19.73 -18.48
C HIS A 571 3.81 -20.17 -19.09
N SER A 572 4.85 -19.32 -19.13
CA SER A 572 6.17 -19.72 -19.67
C SER A 572 7.36 -19.58 -18.73
N GLY A 573 7.20 -18.96 -17.57
CA GLY A 573 8.28 -18.82 -16.60
C GLY A 573 8.46 -20.03 -15.71
N ASP A 574 9.67 -20.22 -15.19
CA ASP A 574 9.96 -21.29 -14.25
C ASP A 574 9.50 -20.91 -12.83
N VAL A 575 9.11 -21.93 -12.05
CA VAL A 575 8.68 -21.79 -10.67
C VAL A 575 9.61 -22.63 -9.80
N PHE A 576 10.38 -21.95 -8.95
CA PHE A 576 11.31 -22.58 -8.00
C PHE A 576 10.70 -22.55 -6.61
N VAL A 577 10.46 -23.72 -6.02
CA VAL A 577 9.89 -23.85 -4.67
C VAL A 577 10.91 -24.54 -3.78
N THR A 578 11.51 -23.82 -2.84
CA THR A 578 12.58 -24.32 -1.98
C THR A 578 12.22 -24.14 -0.51
N ARG A 579 12.37 -25.19 0.30
CA ARG A 579 12.10 -25.14 1.76
C ARG A 579 10.73 -24.55 2.11
N SER A 580 9.73 -24.82 1.29
CA SER A 580 8.44 -24.11 1.34
C SER A 580 7.27 -25.08 1.45
N THR A 581 6.14 -24.57 1.95
CA THR A 581 4.90 -25.33 2.10
C THR A 581 3.84 -24.78 1.16
N LEU A 582 3.33 -25.62 0.26
CA LEU A 582 2.15 -25.34 -0.55
C LEU A 582 1.02 -26.23 -0.04
N HIS A 583 0.08 -25.65 0.70
CA HIS A 583 -0.95 -26.42 1.41
C HIS A 583 -2.38 -25.96 1.10
N GLY A 584 -3.27 -26.90 0.79
CA GLY A 584 -4.71 -26.60 0.68
C GLY A 584 -5.10 -25.68 -0.48
N ASN A 585 -4.17 -25.37 -1.39
CA ASN A 585 -4.46 -24.55 -2.56
C ASN A 585 -5.30 -25.35 -3.55
N HIS A 586 -6.23 -24.68 -4.23
CA HIS A 586 -7.21 -25.42 -5.02
C HIS A 586 -7.84 -24.69 -6.19
N THR A 587 -8.36 -25.47 -7.12
CA THR A 587 -9.17 -24.97 -8.23
C THR A 587 -10.59 -25.55 -8.16
N ARG A 588 -11.57 -24.73 -8.53
CA ARG A 588 -12.97 -25.13 -8.71
C ARG A 588 -13.43 -24.61 -10.06
N GLY A 589 -13.60 -25.50 -11.02
CA GLY A 589 -13.99 -25.14 -12.38
C GLY A 589 -13.63 -26.24 -13.38
N HIS A 590 -14.37 -26.30 -14.47
CA HIS A 590 -14.05 -27.21 -15.56
C HIS A 590 -12.76 -26.76 -16.24
N ARG A 591 -11.88 -27.71 -16.59
CA ARG A 591 -10.59 -27.49 -17.24
C ARG A 591 -9.68 -26.54 -16.45
N SER A 592 -9.70 -26.64 -15.12
CA SER A 592 -8.88 -25.81 -14.21
C SER A 592 -7.81 -26.68 -13.49
N PRO A 593 -6.71 -27.07 -14.16
CA PRO A 593 -5.69 -27.95 -13.57
C PRO A 593 -4.76 -27.22 -12.58
N GLY A 594 -4.04 -27.99 -11.76
CA GLY A 594 -3.02 -27.48 -10.84
C GLY A 594 -3.60 -26.84 -9.59
N GLY A 595 -4.00 -27.64 -8.60
CA GLY A 595 -4.52 -27.13 -7.33
C GLY A 595 -3.46 -26.29 -6.60
N GLY A 596 -2.25 -26.84 -6.47
CA GLY A 596 -1.07 -26.11 -6.01
C GLY A 596 -0.47 -25.24 -7.11
N VAL A 597 0.11 -25.87 -8.12
CA VAL A 597 0.82 -25.20 -9.22
C VAL A 597 0.34 -25.68 -10.59
N LEU A 598 0.11 -24.74 -11.50
CA LEU A 598 -0.03 -25.01 -12.94
C LEU A 598 1.18 -24.43 -13.69
N ILE A 599 1.78 -25.23 -14.57
CA ILE A 599 2.83 -24.83 -15.50
C ILE A 599 2.40 -25.12 -16.95
N ASP A 600 2.32 -24.13 -17.81
CA ASP A 600 1.97 -24.39 -19.22
C ASP A 600 3.20 -24.84 -20.04
N SER A 601 4.28 -24.06 -20.04
CA SER A 601 5.49 -24.33 -20.84
C SER A 601 6.84 -24.21 -20.11
N GLY A 602 6.89 -23.57 -18.93
CA GLY A 602 8.09 -23.51 -18.08
C GLY A 602 8.34 -24.81 -17.29
N ALA A 603 8.96 -24.72 -16.13
CA ALA A 603 9.16 -25.84 -15.22
C ALA A 603 8.79 -25.51 -13.78
N LEU A 604 8.28 -26.52 -13.06
CA LEU A 604 8.24 -26.51 -11.60
C LEU A 604 9.46 -27.28 -11.07
N ASP A 605 10.29 -26.62 -10.28
CA ASP A 605 11.39 -27.24 -9.53
C ASP A 605 11.13 -27.09 -8.02
N ALA A 606 10.57 -28.13 -7.40
CA ALA A 606 10.33 -28.19 -5.96
C ALA A 606 11.45 -28.97 -5.25
N THR A 607 12.15 -28.31 -4.34
CA THR A 607 13.27 -28.84 -3.57
C THR A 607 13.05 -28.68 -2.07
N ALA A 608 13.31 -29.72 -1.27
CA ALA A 608 13.19 -29.65 0.20
C ALA A 608 11.83 -29.11 0.69
N SER A 609 10.75 -29.40 -0.05
CA SER A 609 9.45 -28.73 0.11
C SER A 609 8.30 -29.72 0.34
N THR A 610 7.21 -29.21 0.92
CA THR A 610 5.99 -29.98 1.15
C THR A 610 4.82 -29.43 0.35
N LEU A 611 4.32 -30.22 -0.59
CA LEU A 611 3.11 -29.91 -1.35
C LEU A 611 2.01 -30.84 -0.84
N SER A 612 1.07 -30.30 -0.05
CA SER A 612 0.09 -31.14 0.63
C SER A 612 -1.34 -30.64 0.57
N SER A 613 -2.30 -31.57 0.57
CA SER A 613 -3.74 -31.25 0.61
C SER A 613 -4.24 -30.29 -0.47
N ASN A 614 -3.47 -30.09 -1.55
CA ASN A 614 -3.89 -29.27 -2.67
C ASN A 614 -4.86 -30.08 -3.55
N TYR A 615 -5.85 -29.42 -4.13
CA TYR A 615 -6.89 -30.15 -4.85
C TYR A 615 -7.50 -29.45 -6.05
N THR A 616 -8.03 -30.24 -6.99
CA THR A 616 -8.77 -29.74 -8.16
C THR A 616 -10.15 -30.39 -8.24
N LEU A 617 -11.18 -29.59 -8.54
CA LEU A 617 -12.57 -30.04 -8.71
C LEU A 617 -13.11 -29.59 -10.07
N GLY A 618 -13.65 -30.53 -10.86
CA GLY A 618 -14.29 -30.25 -12.14
C GLY A 618 -13.96 -31.28 -13.23
N GLU A 619 -14.61 -31.18 -14.39
CA GLU A 619 -14.21 -31.97 -15.56
C GLU A 619 -12.81 -31.55 -16.02
N GLY A 620 -11.94 -32.50 -16.36
CA GLY A 620 -10.56 -32.18 -16.73
C GLY A 620 -9.71 -31.66 -15.56
N ALA A 621 -10.03 -32.10 -14.33
CA ALA A 621 -9.26 -31.80 -13.14
C ALA A 621 -7.94 -32.59 -13.10
N PHE A 622 -6.83 -31.94 -13.44
CA PHE A 622 -5.50 -32.57 -13.44
C PHE A 622 -4.59 -31.96 -12.37
N GLY A 623 -3.74 -32.78 -11.75
CA GLY A 623 -2.68 -32.32 -10.86
C GLY A 623 -3.19 -31.65 -9.59
N GLY A 624 -3.42 -32.42 -8.52
CA GLY A 624 -3.81 -31.84 -7.23
C GLY A 624 -2.71 -30.94 -6.68
N ALA A 625 -1.48 -31.47 -6.58
CA ALA A 625 -0.31 -30.69 -6.17
C ALA A 625 0.25 -29.86 -7.33
N ALA A 626 0.47 -30.49 -8.48
CA ALA A 626 1.05 -29.84 -9.65
C ALA A 626 0.53 -30.42 -10.96
N ALA A 627 0.30 -29.56 -11.95
CA ALA A 627 0.01 -29.95 -13.32
C ALA A 627 0.95 -29.22 -14.29
N ALA A 628 1.43 -29.93 -15.31
CA ALA A 628 2.15 -29.29 -16.42
C ALA A 628 1.71 -29.80 -17.79
N HIS A 629 1.53 -28.90 -18.77
CA HIS A 629 1.16 -29.29 -20.14
C HIS A 629 2.41 -29.61 -20.97
N SER A 630 3.10 -28.58 -21.47
CA SER A 630 4.38 -28.69 -22.17
C SER A 630 5.60 -28.52 -21.27
N GLY A 631 5.37 -27.96 -20.09
CA GLY A 631 6.37 -27.82 -19.04
C GLY A 631 6.68 -29.11 -18.26
N SER A 632 7.75 -29.07 -17.45
CA SER A 632 8.18 -30.22 -16.63
C SER A 632 7.89 -30.03 -15.14
N VAL A 633 7.70 -31.14 -14.44
CA VAL A 633 7.62 -31.18 -12.96
C VAL A 633 8.85 -31.91 -12.44
N ARG A 634 9.63 -31.25 -11.56
CA ARG A 634 10.79 -31.81 -10.89
C ARG A 634 10.62 -31.71 -9.38
N LEU A 635 10.64 -32.85 -8.73
CA LEU A 635 10.57 -33.00 -7.28
C LEU A 635 11.91 -33.55 -6.80
N LYS A 636 12.55 -32.85 -5.87
CA LYS A 636 13.82 -33.27 -5.26
C LYS A 636 13.73 -33.15 -3.75
N ALA A 637 14.08 -34.18 -3.00
CA ALA A 637 14.07 -34.13 -1.54
C ALA A 637 12.74 -33.58 -0.99
N SER A 638 11.60 -33.94 -1.59
CA SER A 638 10.31 -33.27 -1.33
C SER A 638 9.20 -34.26 -1.00
N THR A 639 8.21 -33.79 -0.26
CA THR A 639 7.03 -34.57 0.14
C THR A 639 5.80 -34.06 -0.59
N VAL A 640 5.15 -34.93 -1.36
CA VAL A 640 3.88 -34.67 -2.04
C VAL A 640 2.81 -35.57 -1.42
N SER A 641 1.97 -35.00 -0.56
CA SER A 641 1.07 -35.78 0.29
C SER A 641 -0.38 -35.32 0.31
N SER A 642 -1.31 -36.28 0.29
CA SER A 642 -2.74 -36.01 0.50
C SER A 642 -3.37 -35.04 -0.51
N ASN A 643 -2.75 -34.85 -1.69
CA ASN A 643 -3.31 -34.02 -2.75
C ASN A 643 -4.39 -34.80 -3.50
N SER A 644 -5.37 -34.11 -4.10
CA SER A 644 -6.48 -34.79 -4.75
C SER A 644 -6.98 -34.15 -6.04
N THR A 645 -7.49 -34.96 -6.95
CA THR A 645 -8.28 -34.49 -8.10
C THR A 645 -9.65 -35.15 -8.09
N HIS A 646 -10.70 -34.43 -8.51
CA HIS A 646 -12.05 -34.98 -8.59
C HIS A 646 -12.85 -34.47 -9.79
N GLY A 647 -13.37 -35.40 -10.60
CA GLY A 647 -14.25 -35.12 -11.73
C GLY A 647 -14.08 -36.12 -12.88
N VAL A 648 -14.82 -35.92 -13.98
CA VAL A 648 -14.68 -36.79 -15.16
C VAL A 648 -13.30 -36.58 -15.78
N GLY A 649 -12.58 -37.68 -16.00
CA GLY A 649 -11.20 -37.67 -16.53
C GLY A 649 -10.15 -37.16 -15.54
N ALA A 650 -10.50 -36.94 -14.27
CA ALA A 650 -9.58 -36.36 -13.30
C ALA A 650 -8.35 -37.25 -13.08
N SER A 651 -7.15 -36.67 -13.06
CA SER A 651 -5.93 -37.49 -13.00
C SER A 651 -4.74 -36.82 -12.31
N GLY A 652 -3.79 -37.61 -11.82
CA GLY A 652 -2.57 -37.11 -11.19
C GLY A 652 -2.87 -36.42 -9.86
N GLY A 653 -3.40 -37.16 -8.88
CA GLY A 653 -3.73 -36.61 -7.56
C GLY A 653 -2.55 -35.85 -6.94
N GLY A 654 -1.35 -36.42 -7.02
CA GLY A 654 -0.10 -35.75 -6.70
C GLY A 654 0.32 -34.82 -7.85
N ALA A 655 0.83 -35.39 -8.94
CA ALA A 655 1.30 -34.59 -10.08
C ALA A 655 0.89 -35.17 -11.44
N PHE A 656 0.70 -34.27 -12.40
CA PHE A 656 0.34 -34.58 -13.79
C PHE A 656 1.28 -33.89 -14.77
N THR A 657 1.74 -34.61 -15.81
CA THR A 657 2.35 -34.01 -17.00
C THR A 657 1.70 -34.52 -18.28
N GLU A 658 1.49 -33.63 -19.26
CA GLU A 658 0.92 -34.02 -20.56
C GLU A 658 2.02 -34.42 -21.56
N THR A 659 2.96 -33.52 -21.81
CA THR A 659 4.05 -33.70 -22.78
C THR A 659 5.44 -33.42 -22.21
N GLY A 660 5.56 -32.65 -21.12
CA GLY A 660 6.84 -32.42 -20.46
C GLY A 660 7.30 -33.54 -19.52
N ALA A 661 8.53 -33.40 -19.01
CA ALA A 661 9.19 -34.42 -18.20
C ALA A 661 8.64 -34.47 -16.76
N MET A 662 8.57 -35.68 -16.21
CA MET A 662 8.29 -35.93 -14.80
C MET A 662 9.55 -36.48 -14.13
N ILE A 663 10.13 -35.72 -13.20
CA ILE A 663 11.38 -36.07 -12.53
C ILE A 663 11.14 -36.08 -11.02
N VAL A 664 11.32 -37.23 -10.39
CA VAL A 664 11.14 -37.42 -8.94
C VAL A 664 12.41 -38.04 -8.39
N ARG A 665 13.10 -37.32 -7.51
CA ARG A 665 14.35 -37.76 -6.91
C ARG A 665 14.29 -37.58 -5.41
N GLU A 666 14.74 -38.59 -4.67
CA GLU A 666 14.90 -38.48 -3.21
C GLU A 666 13.60 -38.00 -2.54
N SER A 667 12.42 -38.35 -3.09
CA SER A 667 11.15 -37.71 -2.73
C SER A 667 10.09 -38.75 -2.34
N THR A 668 9.12 -38.33 -1.54
CA THR A 668 8.00 -39.17 -1.10
C THR A 668 6.69 -38.65 -1.68
N VAL A 669 6.01 -39.47 -2.47
CA VAL A 669 4.69 -39.19 -3.05
C VAL A 669 3.68 -40.20 -2.49
N THR A 670 2.81 -39.77 -1.58
CA THR A 670 1.94 -40.69 -0.83
C THR A 670 0.57 -40.11 -0.47
N GLY A 671 -0.43 -40.97 -0.26
CA GLY A 671 -1.77 -40.54 0.17
C GLY A 671 -2.52 -39.67 -0.84
N ASN A 672 -2.00 -39.51 -2.07
CA ASN A 672 -2.64 -38.69 -3.08
C ASN A 672 -3.75 -39.48 -3.77
N THR A 673 -4.81 -38.78 -4.19
CA THR A 673 -6.01 -39.43 -4.72
C THR A 673 -6.51 -38.84 -6.04
N SER A 674 -7.00 -39.67 -6.95
CA SER A 674 -7.78 -39.22 -8.11
C SER A 674 -9.15 -39.90 -8.11
N GLY A 675 -10.21 -39.08 -8.14
CA GLY A 675 -11.59 -39.51 -7.99
C GLY A 675 -12.47 -39.08 -9.17
N GLY A 676 -13.51 -39.87 -9.46
CA GLY A 676 -14.45 -39.60 -10.55
C GLY A 676 -14.45 -40.70 -11.62
N ALA A 677 -15.34 -40.56 -12.61
CA ALA A 677 -15.37 -41.47 -13.75
C ALA A 677 -14.07 -41.33 -14.56
N ASP A 678 -13.49 -42.47 -14.93
CA ASP A 678 -12.24 -42.56 -15.71
C ASP A 678 -11.01 -41.93 -15.04
N ALA A 679 -11.03 -41.73 -13.72
CA ALA A 679 -9.91 -41.11 -13.02
C ALA A 679 -8.70 -42.05 -12.91
N MET A 680 -7.50 -41.52 -13.18
CA MET A 680 -6.24 -42.28 -13.31
C MET A 680 -5.13 -41.70 -12.42
N GLY A 681 -4.13 -42.51 -12.06
CA GLY A 681 -2.88 -42.08 -11.41
C GLY A 681 -3.09 -41.22 -10.17
N GLY A 682 -3.42 -41.85 -9.03
CA GLY A 682 -3.61 -41.15 -7.76
C GLY A 682 -2.35 -40.41 -7.31
N GLY A 683 -1.17 -41.01 -7.50
CA GLY A 683 0.12 -40.38 -7.23
C GLY A 683 0.59 -39.51 -8.39
N LEU A 684 1.14 -40.16 -9.42
CA LEU A 684 1.76 -39.51 -10.57
C LEU A 684 1.10 -39.97 -11.88
N HIS A 685 0.86 -39.06 -12.82
CA HIS A 685 0.35 -39.38 -14.15
C HIS A 685 1.12 -38.65 -15.26
N VAL A 686 1.50 -39.40 -16.30
CA VAL A 686 2.00 -38.88 -17.57
C VAL A 686 1.06 -39.31 -18.71
N ALA A 687 0.36 -38.38 -19.34
CA ALA A 687 -0.76 -38.66 -20.28
C ALA A 687 -0.33 -39.28 -21.62
N GLY A 688 0.92 -39.08 -22.01
CA GLY A 688 1.58 -39.90 -23.03
C GLY A 688 1.30 -39.56 -24.48
N THR A 689 1.60 -38.33 -24.89
CA THR A 689 1.73 -38.03 -26.33
C THR A 689 3.10 -38.51 -26.85
N ARG A 690 3.19 -38.90 -28.13
CA ARG A 690 4.36 -39.55 -28.76
C ARG A 690 5.64 -38.69 -28.83
N PHE A 691 5.69 -37.55 -28.13
CA PHE A 691 6.78 -36.60 -28.15
C PHE A 691 7.23 -36.24 -26.71
N LEU A 692 8.51 -36.53 -26.44
CA LEU A 692 9.40 -35.86 -25.47
C LEU A 692 9.25 -36.05 -23.95
N SER A 693 8.26 -36.74 -23.40
CA SER A 693 8.18 -36.91 -21.93
C SER A 693 9.14 -37.99 -21.41
N GLY A 694 10.28 -37.58 -20.85
CA GLY A 694 11.11 -38.46 -20.02
C GLY A 694 10.50 -38.58 -18.62
N VAL A 695 10.42 -39.79 -18.08
CA VAL A 695 10.10 -40.00 -16.66
C VAL A 695 11.32 -40.55 -15.96
N THR A 696 11.67 -39.94 -14.83
CA THR A 696 12.76 -40.39 -13.97
C THR A 696 12.27 -40.45 -12.54
N ILE A 697 12.27 -41.64 -11.93
CA ILE A 697 12.01 -41.83 -10.50
C ILE A 697 13.24 -42.51 -9.90
N GLU A 698 13.96 -41.80 -9.04
CA GLU A 698 15.21 -42.29 -8.47
C GLU A 698 15.23 -42.08 -6.96
N ASN A 699 15.68 -43.08 -6.20
CA ASN A 699 15.84 -42.97 -4.75
C ASN A 699 14.57 -42.48 -4.02
N SER A 700 13.39 -42.81 -4.54
CA SER A 700 12.12 -42.20 -4.13
C SER A 700 11.10 -43.22 -3.66
N ILE A 701 10.08 -42.75 -2.95
CA ILE A 701 8.91 -43.54 -2.56
C ILE A 701 7.71 -42.99 -3.30
N VAL A 702 6.98 -43.85 -4.04
CA VAL A 702 5.67 -43.56 -4.60
C VAL A 702 4.74 -44.68 -4.17
N ALA A 703 4.02 -44.48 -3.05
CA ALA A 703 3.27 -45.55 -2.41
C ALA A 703 2.03 -45.02 -1.66
N GLY A 704 1.00 -45.86 -1.54
CA GLY A 704 -0.20 -45.54 -0.76
C GLY A 704 -1.08 -44.46 -1.41
N ASN A 705 -0.95 -44.25 -2.72
CA ASN A 705 -1.84 -43.39 -3.48
C ASN A 705 -3.05 -44.19 -3.97
N ARG A 706 -4.12 -43.52 -4.44
CA ARG A 706 -5.35 -44.18 -4.87
C ARG A 706 -5.98 -43.53 -6.11
N ALA A 707 -6.31 -44.34 -7.12
CA ALA A 707 -7.16 -43.91 -8.22
C ALA A 707 -8.54 -44.59 -8.13
N ALA A 708 -9.60 -43.95 -8.65
CA ALA A 708 -10.93 -44.56 -8.69
C ALA A 708 -11.01 -45.73 -9.68
N ASN A 709 -10.24 -45.68 -10.77
CA ASN A 709 -10.14 -46.79 -11.70
C ASN A 709 -9.16 -47.86 -11.18
N ALA A 710 -9.69 -48.83 -10.44
CA ALA A 710 -8.91 -49.93 -9.83
C ALA A 710 -8.24 -50.89 -10.84
N SER A 711 -8.46 -50.70 -12.15
CA SER A 711 -7.81 -51.51 -13.21
C SER A 711 -6.51 -50.88 -13.72
N LEU A 712 -6.09 -49.74 -13.19
CA LEU A 712 -4.91 -48.96 -13.60
C LEU A 712 -4.07 -48.59 -12.37
N SER A 713 -2.79 -48.29 -12.57
CA SER A 713 -1.87 -48.00 -11.44
C SER A 713 -2.37 -46.84 -10.59
N HIS A 714 -2.43 -47.07 -9.29
CA HIS A 714 -2.76 -46.04 -8.32
C HIS A 714 -1.59 -45.11 -8.04
N ASP A 715 -0.37 -45.64 -7.99
CA ASP A 715 0.84 -44.90 -7.61
C ASP A 715 1.46 -44.16 -8.80
N PHE A 716 1.60 -44.82 -9.94
CA PHE A 716 2.17 -44.21 -11.14
C PHE A 716 1.53 -44.73 -12.43
N PHE A 717 0.79 -43.87 -13.12
CA PHE A 717 0.21 -44.20 -14.42
C PHE A 717 0.98 -43.54 -15.57
N ASN A 718 1.36 -44.35 -16.57
CA ASN A 718 2.06 -43.90 -17.77
C ASN A 718 1.25 -44.25 -19.02
N GLY A 719 0.78 -43.24 -19.74
CA GLY A 719 0.09 -43.40 -21.02
C GLY A 719 1.00 -43.86 -22.17
N VAL A 720 2.34 -43.79 -22.02
CA VAL A 720 3.31 -44.25 -23.01
C VAL A 720 3.82 -45.66 -22.67
N LEU A 721 2.98 -46.66 -22.87
CA LEU A 721 3.39 -48.06 -22.75
C LEU A 721 4.41 -48.39 -23.86
N ASN A 722 5.55 -49.00 -23.50
CA ASN A 722 6.65 -49.45 -24.38
C ASN A 722 7.69 -48.41 -24.90
N ASP A 723 7.81 -47.20 -24.34
CA ASP A 723 8.92 -46.27 -24.67
C ASP A 723 10.16 -46.53 -23.79
N ARG A 724 11.35 -46.61 -24.42
CA ARG A 724 12.65 -46.88 -23.78
C ARG A 724 13.25 -45.68 -23.04
N ARG A 725 12.51 -44.57 -22.88
CA ARG A 725 12.96 -43.31 -22.25
C ARG A 725 12.45 -43.11 -20.82
N TYR A 726 11.91 -44.16 -20.22
CA TYR A 726 11.48 -44.23 -18.83
C TYR A 726 12.60 -44.84 -17.94
N ARG A 727 12.89 -44.23 -16.78
CA ARG A 727 13.92 -44.69 -15.82
C ARG A 727 13.36 -44.72 -14.40
N VAL A 728 13.32 -45.91 -13.79
CA VAL A 728 13.04 -46.07 -12.35
C VAL A 728 14.14 -46.90 -11.73
N GLN A 729 14.83 -46.35 -10.74
CA GLN A 729 15.95 -47.04 -10.09
C GLN A 729 15.95 -46.74 -8.60
N PHE A 730 16.30 -47.74 -7.81
CA PHE A 730 16.43 -47.64 -6.35
C PHE A 730 15.24 -46.93 -5.69
N SER A 731 14.02 -47.24 -6.16
CA SER A 731 12.79 -46.61 -5.68
C SER A 731 11.77 -47.65 -5.21
N LEU A 732 10.95 -47.27 -4.24
CA LEU A 732 9.86 -48.09 -3.72
C LEU A 732 8.56 -47.64 -4.36
N ILE A 733 7.91 -48.54 -5.10
CA ILE A 733 6.61 -48.33 -5.72
C ILE A 733 5.60 -49.27 -5.05
N GLY A 734 4.59 -48.71 -4.39
CA GLY A 734 3.66 -49.50 -3.57
C GLY A 734 2.69 -50.38 -4.37
N ASP A 735 2.33 -49.94 -5.57
CA ASP A 735 1.46 -50.64 -6.51
C ASP A 735 1.94 -50.41 -7.96
N SER A 736 2.57 -51.41 -8.55
CA SER A 736 3.07 -51.36 -9.93
C SER A 736 2.00 -51.73 -10.97
N THR A 737 0.79 -52.10 -10.57
CA THR A 737 -0.25 -52.65 -11.45
C THR A 737 -0.51 -51.74 -12.65
N GLY A 738 -0.24 -52.22 -13.87
CA GLY A 738 -0.51 -51.45 -15.10
C GLY A 738 0.39 -50.24 -15.34
N SER A 739 1.52 -50.13 -14.62
CA SER A 739 2.53 -49.08 -14.80
C SER A 739 3.66 -49.45 -15.78
N ASP A 740 3.70 -50.70 -16.23
CA ASP A 740 4.79 -51.35 -16.99
C ASP A 740 6.17 -51.36 -16.28
N ILE A 741 6.28 -50.86 -15.03
CA ILE A 741 7.55 -50.80 -14.28
C ILE A 741 8.20 -52.19 -14.13
N ASP A 742 7.41 -53.26 -14.01
CA ASP A 742 7.89 -54.63 -13.89
C ASP A 742 8.67 -55.12 -15.12
N SER A 743 8.52 -54.42 -16.25
CA SER A 743 9.12 -54.75 -17.56
C SER A 743 10.25 -53.80 -18.00
N VAL A 744 10.58 -52.81 -17.17
CA VAL A 744 11.48 -51.68 -17.50
C VAL A 744 12.95 -51.92 -17.10
N PRO A 745 13.93 -51.35 -17.82
CA PRO A 745 15.33 -51.31 -17.39
C PRO A 745 15.54 -50.41 -16.15
N GLY A 746 15.75 -51.04 -15.00
CA GLY A 746 16.06 -50.39 -13.73
C GLY A 746 16.67 -51.38 -12.74
N THR A 747 17.43 -50.90 -11.75
CA THR A 747 18.06 -51.74 -10.72
C THR A 747 17.65 -51.28 -9.33
N GLY A 748 17.44 -52.22 -8.42
CA GLY A 748 17.26 -51.93 -6.99
C GLY A 748 15.88 -51.40 -6.60
N ASN A 749 14.86 -51.54 -7.45
CA ASN A 749 13.49 -51.15 -7.10
C ASN A 749 12.85 -52.16 -6.16
N ILE A 750 11.95 -51.66 -5.31
CA ILE A 750 11.11 -52.46 -4.41
C ILE A 750 9.66 -52.22 -4.85
N LEU A 751 8.96 -53.27 -5.25
CA LEU A 751 7.65 -53.17 -5.89
C LEU A 751 6.60 -53.91 -5.06
N ASP A 752 5.37 -53.42 -5.10
CA ASP A 752 4.17 -54.07 -4.55
C ASP A 752 4.25 -54.36 -3.04
N VAL A 753 4.84 -53.43 -2.29
CA VAL A 753 4.94 -53.48 -0.83
C VAL A 753 4.49 -52.18 -0.18
N ASP A 754 3.97 -52.29 1.03
CA ASP A 754 3.75 -51.11 1.87
C ASP A 754 5.09 -50.45 2.20
N ALA A 755 5.16 -49.14 1.99
CA ALA A 755 6.33 -48.32 2.35
C ALA A 755 6.51 -48.17 3.87
N MET A 756 5.47 -48.48 4.67
CA MET A 756 5.45 -48.36 6.13
C MET A 756 5.81 -46.94 6.58
N LEU A 757 5.02 -45.97 6.12
CA LEU A 757 5.17 -44.55 6.45
C LEU A 757 4.38 -44.17 7.71
N ALA A 758 4.97 -43.33 8.55
CA ALA A 758 4.24 -42.60 9.59
C ALA A 758 3.35 -41.51 8.97
N PRO A 759 2.34 -40.98 9.69
CA PRO A 759 1.57 -39.82 9.24
C PRO A 759 2.44 -38.60 8.88
N LEU A 760 1.92 -37.71 8.04
CA LEU A 760 2.58 -36.45 7.73
C LEU A 760 2.71 -35.62 9.01
N ALA A 761 3.93 -35.29 9.41
CA ALA A 761 4.20 -34.63 10.68
C ALA A 761 5.47 -33.78 10.62
N ASN A 762 5.67 -32.97 11.67
CA ASN A 762 6.89 -32.21 11.90
C ASN A 762 7.97 -33.15 12.44
N ASN A 763 8.78 -33.74 11.56
CA ASN A 763 9.85 -34.67 11.97
C ASN A 763 11.22 -33.98 12.13
N GLY A 764 11.21 -32.73 12.60
CA GLY A 764 12.43 -31.97 12.92
C GLY A 764 13.02 -31.11 11.79
N GLY A 765 12.39 -30.95 10.63
CA GLY A 765 12.92 -30.09 9.55
C GLY A 765 12.04 -28.89 9.22
N HIS A 766 12.49 -28.04 8.29
CA HIS A 766 11.79 -26.82 7.86
C HIS A 766 10.38 -27.03 7.29
N THR A 767 10.06 -28.25 6.83
CA THR A 767 8.76 -28.61 6.27
C THR A 767 8.36 -30.02 6.74
N GLN A 768 7.05 -30.32 6.70
CA GLN A 768 6.52 -31.61 7.15
C GLN A 768 6.94 -32.77 6.25
N THR A 769 7.23 -33.93 6.84
CA THR A 769 7.64 -35.16 6.13
C THR A 769 6.87 -36.38 6.61
N HIS A 770 6.99 -37.50 5.90
CA HIS A 770 6.59 -38.82 6.38
C HIS A 770 7.82 -39.59 6.85
N ALA A 771 7.92 -39.86 8.16
CA ALA A 771 9.00 -40.69 8.69
C ALA A 771 8.82 -42.16 8.29
N LEU A 772 9.93 -42.88 8.12
CA LEU A 772 9.92 -44.34 7.91
C LEU A 772 9.69 -45.05 9.24
N LEU A 773 8.72 -45.98 9.28
CA LEU A 773 8.50 -46.81 10.46
C LEU A 773 9.56 -47.92 10.56
N PRO A 774 9.92 -48.37 11.80
CA PRO A 774 10.82 -49.49 11.99
C PRO A 774 10.37 -50.74 11.20
N GLY A 775 11.30 -51.30 10.42
CA GLY A 775 11.06 -52.45 9.55
C GLY A 775 10.66 -52.12 8.11
N SER A 776 10.54 -50.83 7.75
CA SER A 776 10.36 -50.42 6.37
C SER A 776 11.50 -50.94 5.48
N LEU A 777 11.15 -51.45 4.30
CA LEU A 777 12.12 -51.89 3.30
C LEU A 777 12.81 -50.72 2.58
N ALA A 778 12.35 -49.48 2.81
CA ALA A 778 12.97 -48.28 2.25
C ALA A 778 14.25 -47.84 2.99
N ILE A 779 14.49 -48.38 4.20
CA ILE A 779 15.65 -48.04 5.04
C ILE A 779 16.93 -48.66 4.45
N ASP A 780 18.00 -47.85 4.34
CA ASP A 780 19.30 -48.15 3.74
C ASP A 780 19.17 -48.75 2.32
N ALA A 781 18.12 -48.38 1.58
CA ALA A 781 17.71 -49.07 0.36
C ALA A 781 17.92 -48.28 -0.95
N ALA A 782 18.33 -47.01 -0.91
CA ALA A 782 18.60 -46.24 -2.13
C ALA A 782 19.99 -46.51 -2.75
N GLY A 783 20.22 -46.03 -3.98
CA GLY A 783 21.35 -46.42 -4.82
C GLY A 783 22.69 -45.78 -4.46
N PRO A 784 23.84 -46.47 -4.64
CA PRO A 784 25.17 -45.97 -4.28
C PRO A 784 25.77 -44.96 -5.28
N ALA A 785 25.02 -44.54 -6.30
CA ALA A 785 25.55 -43.92 -7.52
C ALA A 785 24.99 -42.52 -7.79
N TYR A 786 25.07 -41.59 -6.84
CA TYR A 786 24.92 -40.16 -7.07
C TYR A 786 25.71 -39.41 -5.98
N PRO A 787 26.26 -38.20 -6.22
CA PRO A 787 26.56 -37.32 -5.09
C PRO A 787 25.22 -37.05 -4.41
N ALA A 788 24.94 -37.79 -3.34
CA ALA A 788 23.80 -37.54 -2.48
C ALA A 788 23.86 -36.07 -2.05
N THR A 789 22.70 -35.44 -1.92
CA THR A 789 22.60 -34.19 -1.20
C THR A 789 23.24 -34.36 0.19
N ASP A 790 23.79 -33.30 0.78
CA ASP A 790 24.41 -33.42 2.11
C ASP A 790 23.35 -33.78 3.18
N PHE A 791 22.09 -33.40 2.93
CA PHE A 791 20.96 -33.54 3.85
C PHE A 791 19.70 -34.09 3.17
N ASP A 792 18.80 -34.68 3.94
CA ASP A 792 17.45 -35.02 3.46
C ASP A 792 16.53 -33.78 3.39
N GLN A 793 15.21 -33.95 3.17
CA GLN A 793 14.26 -32.83 3.07
C GLN A 793 14.34 -31.86 4.26
N ARG A 794 14.68 -32.37 5.45
CA ARG A 794 14.70 -31.59 6.68
C ARG A 794 15.90 -30.66 6.77
N LEU A 795 16.90 -30.84 5.89
CA LEU A 795 18.17 -30.12 5.86
C LEU A 795 19.03 -30.37 7.11
N GLY A 796 20.06 -29.57 7.34
CA GLY A 796 20.89 -29.71 8.54
C GLY A 796 20.03 -29.69 9.81
N PRO A 797 20.25 -30.60 10.79
CA PRO A 797 21.37 -31.51 10.94
C PRO A 797 21.16 -32.92 10.33
N PHE A 798 20.09 -33.13 9.57
CA PHE A 798 19.66 -34.45 9.09
C PHE A 798 20.44 -34.86 7.84
N ALA A 799 21.53 -35.61 8.04
CA ALA A 799 22.35 -36.11 6.96
C ALA A 799 21.53 -36.97 6.00
N ARG A 800 21.84 -36.91 4.70
CA ARG A 800 21.17 -37.75 3.69
C ARG A 800 21.60 -39.22 3.74
N ILE A 801 22.69 -39.52 4.42
CA ILE A 801 23.21 -40.87 4.60
C ILE A 801 23.50 -41.03 6.10
N ALA A 802 22.65 -41.78 6.78
CA ALA A 802 22.76 -42.08 8.21
C ALA A 802 22.88 -43.59 8.43
N GLY A 803 24.06 -44.14 8.15
CA GLY A 803 24.29 -45.58 8.17
C GLY A 803 25.19 -46.01 7.03
N ASP A 804 24.84 -47.13 6.39
CA ASP A 804 25.60 -47.64 5.26
C ASP A 804 25.17 -46.99 3.94
N ARG A 805 23.87 -46.67 3.78
CA ARG A 805 23.28 -46.08 2.56
C ARG A 805 22.16 -45.11 2.91
N MET A 806 21.87 -44.20 1.98
CA MET A 806 20.65 -43.39 2.06
C MET A 806 19.39 -44.27 1.97
N ASP A 807 18.33 -43.80 2.60
CA ASP A 807 16.98 -44.30 2.48
C ASP A 807 16.34 -43.84 1.17
N MET A 808 15.34 -44.59 0.73
CA MET A 808 14.45 -44.15 -0.34
C MET A 808 13.45 -43.11 0.19
N GLY A 809 13.17 -42.06 -0.58
CA GLY A 809 12.16 -41.06 -0.25
C GLY A 809 12.74 -39.76 0.30
N ALA A 810 11.87 -38.87 0.79
CA ALA A 810 12.24 -37.54 1.27
C ALA A 810 12.92 -37.52 2.65
N TYR A 811 12.78 -38.60 3.40
CA TYR A 811 13.19 -38.72 4.80
C TYR A 811 14.27 -39.79 4.96
N GLU A 812 15.29 -39.49 5.75
CA GLU A 812 16.33 -40.41 6.21
C GLU A 812 16.08 -40.86 7.65
N SER A 813 15.99 -42.16 7.87
CA SER A 813 15.87 -42.82 9.17
C SER A 813 17.17 -42.68 9.96
N GLN A 814 17.21 -41.63 10.77
CA GLN A 814 18.30 -41.35 11.68
C GLN A 814 17.78 -41.02 13.06
N ALA A 815 18.65 -41.12 14.07
CA ALA A 815 18.34 -40.61 15.39
C ALA A 815 18.00 -39.11 15.28
N THR A 816 16.90 -38.68 15.92
CA THR A 816 16.56 -37.26 16.04
C THR A 816 17.75 -36.54 16.70
N PRO A 817 18.38 -35.57 16.03
CA PRO A 817 19.46 -34.78 16.62
C PRO A 817 18.98 -34.06 17.89
N ASP A 818 19.89 -33.76 18.81
CA ASP A 818 19.62 -32.99 20.04
C ASP A 818 19.25 -31.50 19.79
N THR A 819 18.95 -31.12 18.54
CA THR A 819 18.66 -29.77 18.06
C THR A 819 17.54 -29.81 17.04
N ALA A 820 16.37 -29.26 17.40
CA ALA A 820 15.26 -29.11 16.48
C ALA A 820 15.19 -27.66 15.95
N PRO A 821 14.88 -27.42 14.66
CA PRO A 821 14.89 -26.08 14.08
C PRO A 821 13.92 -25.15 14.80
N GLY A 822 14.42 -23.98 15.21
CA GLY A 822 13.65 -22.98 15.96
C GLY A 822 13.56 -23.25 17.47
N ASP A 823 13.83 -24.46 17.96
CA ASP A 823 13.88 -24.79 19.39
C ASP A 823 15.29 -24.49 19.93
N TYR A 824 15.56 -23.21 20.13
CA TYR A 824 16.88 -22.70 20.51
C TYR A 824 17.21 -22.94 21.98
N ASN A 825 16.20 -23.14 22.82
CA ASN A 825 16.35 -23.45 24.24
C ASN A 825 16.41 -24.99 24.50
N ARG A 826 16.02 -25.80 23.51
CA ARG A 826 16.02 -27.28 23.47
C ARG A 826 15.06 -27.93 24.46
N ASP A 827 13.91 -27.32 24.69
CA ASP A 827 12.86 -27.86 25.56
C ASP A 827 11.84 -28.74 24.83
N GLY A 828 12.00 -28.89 23.50
CA GLY A 828 11.13 -29.69 22.65
C GLY A 828 9.93 -28.92 22.11
N THR A 829 9.81 -27.63 22.41
CA THR A 829 8.76 -26.75 21.91
C THR A 829 9.37 -25.48 21.32
N VAL A 830 8.82 -24.99 20.22
CA VAL A 830 9.25 -23.70 19.63
C VAL A 830 8.28 -22.63 20.07
N ASP A 831 8.68 -21.81 21.04
CA ASP A 831 7.81 -20.81 21.63
C ASP A 831 8.53 -19.47 21.88
N ALA A 832 7.93 -18.60 22.69
CA ALA A 832 8.47 -17.26 22.93
C ALA A 832 9.79 -17.29 23.73
N ALA A 833 10.10 -18.38 24.43
CA ALA A 833 11.36 -18.57 25.12
C ALA A 833 12.51 -18.74 24.13
N ASP A 834 12.30 -19.44 23.02
CA ASP A 834 13.32 -19.60 21.96
C ASP A 834 13.63 -18.29 21.26
N TYR A 835 12.60 -17.48 20.99
CA TYR A 835 12.79 -16.12 20.47
C TYR A 835 13.75 -15.30 21.34
N SER A 836 13.65 -15.46 22.67
CA SER A 836 14.54 -14.77 23.59
C SER A 836 15.99 -15.27 23.45
N VAL A 837 16.20 -16.58 23.23
CA VAL A 837 17.53 -17.14 22.96
C VAL A 837 18.12 -16.59 21.67
N TRP A 838 17.35 -16.52 20.59
CA TRP A 838 17.79 -15.91 19.33
C TRP A 838 18.15 -14.43 19.50
N ARG A 839 17.23 -13.65 20.05
CA ARG A 839 17.41 -12.21 20.21
C ARG A 839 18.66 -11.90 21.05
N ASP A 840 18.91 -12.68 22.09
CA ASP A 840 20.04 -12.47 23.00
C ASP A 840 21.38 -12.94 22.39
N SER A 841 21.35 -13.74 21.31
CA SER A 841 22.53 -14.26 20.60
C SER A 841 22.74 -13.68 19.20
N LEU A 842 21.88 -12.76 18.75
CA LEU A 842 21.96 -12.11 17.43
C LEU A 842 23.34 -11.47 17.18
N GLY A 843 23.94 -11.81 16.04
CA GLY A 843 25.28 -11.40 15.62
C GLY A 843 26.42 -12.24 16.19
N SER A 844 26.13 -13.33 16.93
CA SER A 844 27.15 -14.25 17.41
C SER A 844 27.58 -15.27 16.35
N VAL A 845 28.82 -15.74 16.44
CA VAL A 845 29.35 -16.85 15.63
C VAL A 845 29.20 -18.12 16.45
N THR A 846 28.68 -19.17 15.85
CA THR A 846 28.42 -20.43 16.54
C THR A 846 29.60 -21.39 16.40
N PRO A 847 29.88 -22.23 17.42
CA PRO A 847 31.07 -23.09 17.41
C PRO A 847 31.01 -24.22 16.38
N HIS A 848 29.81 -24.53 15.87
CA HIS A 848 29.51 -25.41 14.76
C HIS A 848 28.10 -25.07 14.25
N PRO A 849 27.78 -25.37 12.97
CA PRO A 849 26.43 -25.22 12.43
C PRO A 849 25.36 -25.76 13.38
N LEU A 850 24.24 -25.04 13.47
CA LEU A 850 23.06 -25.39 14.25
C LEU A 850 23.27 -25.37 15.78
N ALA A 851 24.30 -24.69 16.25
CA ALA A 851 24.53 -24.47 17.68
C ALA A 851 23.87 -23.18 18.17
N GLY A 852 23.23 -23.23 19.34
CA GLY A 852 22.54 -22.06 19.89
C GLY A 852 21.34 -21.69 19.03
N ALA A 853 21.26 -20.42 18.62
CA ALA A 853 20.16 -19.90 17.81
C ALA A 853 20.47 -19.76 16.32
N ASP A 854 21.52 -20.42 15.83
CA ASP A 854 21.80 -20.61 14.41
C ASP A 854 20.84 -21.71 13.92
N GLY A 855 19.66 -21.32 13.44
CA GLY A 855 18.62 -22.21 12.96
C GLY A 855 18.78 -22.65 11.51
N ASP A 856 19.54 -21.93 10.69
CA ASP A 856 19.77 -22.28 9.28
C ASP A 856 21.10 -23.02 9.03
N GLY A 857 21.99 -23.05 10.02
CA GLY A 857 23.23 -23.81 10.02
C GLY A 857 24.39 -23.11 9.30
N ASP A 858 24.32 -21.80 9.07
CA ASP A 858 25.37 -21.06 8.37
C ASP A 858 26.57 -20.69 9.27
N GLY A 859 26.46 -20.94 10.58
CA GLY A 859 27.50 -20.67 11.57
C GLY A 859 27.43 -19.27 12.20
N LEU A 860 26.41 -18.48 11.88
CA LEU A 860 26.13 -17.14 12.41
C LEU A 860 24.69 -17.11 12.93
N VAL A 861 24.45 -16.34 13.99
CA VAL A 861 23.08 -16.03 14.42
C VAL A 861 22.66 -14.71 13.77
N THR A 862 21.74 -14.76 12.84
CA THR A 862 21.33 -13.70 11.92
C THR A 862 19.80 -13.53 11.88
N ALA A 863 19.28 -12.69 10.99
CA ALA A 863 17.84 -12.53 10.84
C ALA A 863 17.19 -13.76 10.17
N GLU A 864 17.98 -14.51 9.39
CA GLU A 864 17.59 -15.72 8.69
C GLU A 864 17.23 -16.84 9.67
N ASP A 865 17.91 -16.90 10.83
CA ASP A 865 17.56 -17.82 11.90
C ASP A 865 16.23 -17.49 12.54
N TYR A 866 15.92 -16.21 12.76
CA TYR A 866 14.60 -15.81 13.22
C TYR A 866 13.48 -16.33 12.30
N LEU A 867 13.73 -16.46 11.00
CA LEU A 867 12.76 -17.05 10.06
C LEU A 867 12.58 -18.54 10.31
N VAL A 868 13.63 -19.25 10.74
CA VAL A 868 13.54 -20.64 11.19
C VAL A 868 12.66 -20.72 12.45
N TRP A 869 12.90 -19.90 13.47
CA TRP A 869 12.03 -19.87 14.65
C TRP A 869 10.57 -19.52 14.29
N ARG A 870 10.35 -18.45 13.54
CA ARG A 870 9.01 -17.96 13.18
C ARG A 870 8.22 -19.00 12.40
N SER A 871 8.85 -19.67 11.44
CA SER A 871 8.21 -20.73 10.65
C SER A 871 7.85 -21.97 11.47
N HIS A 872 8.45 -22.13 12.65
CA HIS A 872 8.22 -23.25 13.56
C HIS A 872 7.48 -22.83 14.84
N TYR A 873 7.09 -21.57 15.02
CA TYR A 873 6.43 -21.13 16.27
C TYR A 873 5.15 -21.93 16.56
N GLY A 874 5.07 -22.46 17.77
CA GLY A 874 4.02 -23.39 18.21
C GLY A 874 4.27 -24.85 17.84
N PHE A 875 5.44 -25.21 17.30
CA PHE A 875 5.76 -26.60 16.96
C PHE A 875 6.27 -27.34 18.19
N GLU A 876 5.78 -28.57 18.38
CA GLU A 876 6.32 -29.52 19.36
C GLU A 876 7.08 -30.62 18.61
N PHE A 877 8.31 -30.90 19.04
CA PHE A 877 9.12 -31.99 18.50
C PHE A 877 8.98 -33.24 19.38
N ALA A 878 8.93 -34.40 18.76
CA ALA A 878 8.93 -35.67 19.49
C ALA A 878 10.33 -35.94 20.07
N VAL A 879 10.58 -35.49 21.31
CA VAL A 879 11.83 -35.81 22.01
C VAL A 879 11.78 -37.27 22.52
N PRO A 880 12.79 -38.12 22.27
CA PRO A 880 12.90 -39.38 22.98
C PRO A 880 13.12 -39.08 24.48
N GLN A 881 12.13 -39.41 25.30
CA GLN A 881 12.21 -39.30 26.75
C GLN A 881 13.46 -40.04 27.25
N SER A 882 14.45 -39.30 27.73
CA SER A 882 15.59 -39.89 28.45
C SER A 882 15.07 -40.57 29.72
N PRO A 883 15.54 -41.78 30.08
CA PRO A 883 15.07 -42.46 31.28
C PRO A 883 15.51 -41.66 32.50
N THR A 884 14.58 -40.91 33.10
CA THR A 884 14.85 -40.14 34.32
C THR A 884 15.17 -41.10 35.47
N ASP A 885 16.36 -40.90 36.03
CA ASP A 885 16.86 -41.49 37.27
C ASP A 885 15.83 -41.33 38.39
N VAL A 886 15.34 -42.47 38.89
CA VAL A 886 14.37 -42.55 39.98
C VAL A 886 15.05 -42.10 41.27
N ARG A 887 14.84 -40.84 41.65
CA ARG A 887 14.95 -40.42 43.05
C ARG A 887 13.61 -39.94 43.58
N ARG A 888 12.94 -40.90 44.22
CA ARG A 888 11.95 -40.79 45.32
C ARG A 888 11.16 -39.49 45.39
N SER A 889 9.89 -39.57 45.01
CA SER A 889 8.81 -39.00 45.80
C SER A 889 7.81 -40.10 46.17
N GLU A 890 7.36 -40.06 47.41
CA GLU A 890 6.59 -41.10 48.07
C GLU A 890 5.12 -41.11 47.60
N ASN A 891 4.60 -42.31 47.36
CA ASN A 891 3.18 -42.62 47.19
C ASN A 891 2.48 -42.56 48.57
N PRO A 892 1.18 -42.23 48.69
CA PRO A 892 0.10 -43.22 48.49
C PRO A 892 -1.21 -42.58 47.92
N ALA A 893 -2.24 -43.23 47.38
CA ALA A 893 -2.78 -44.59 47.32
C ALA A 893 -3.82 -44.63 46.15
N LEU A 894 -3.75 -45.61 45.23
CA LEU A 894 -4.61 -46.81 45.11
C LEU A 894 -6.13 -46.60 44.91
N GLY A 895 -6.61 -47.00 43.72
CA GLY A 895 -8.01 -47.20 43.38
C GLY A 895 -8.19 -47.82 41.98
N LEU A 896 -7.72 -49.06 41.80
CA LEU A 896 -7.81 -49.88 40.59
C LEU A 896 -9.19 -50.55 40.48
N ALA A 897 -9.84 -50.50 39.30
CA ALA A 897 -10.65 -51.61 38.78
C ALA A 897 -10.90 -51.44 37.27
N ALA A 898 -10.30 -52.32 36.48
CA ALA A 898 -10.63 -52.58 35.09
C ALA A 898 -11.84 -53.54 35.00
N LEU A 899 -12.63 -53.46 33.94
CA LEU A 899 -13.41 -54.58 33.41
C LEU A 899 -13.76 -54.38 31.93
N ASP A 900 -12.95 -55.07 31.14
CA ASP A 900 -13.17 -55.83 29.90
C ASP A 900 -14.48 -55.70 29.08
N ALA A 901 -14.29 -55.81 27.78
CA ALA A 901 -15.30 -55.85 26.73
C ALA A 901 -15.73 -57.29 26.41
N SER A 902 -17.01 -57.51 26.05
CA SER A 902 -17.41 -58.49 25.01
C SER A 902 -18.91 -58.49 24.67
N PHE A 903 -19.18 -58.37 23.36
CA PHE A 903 -20.20 -59.04 22.51
C PHE A 903 -21.69 -59.16 22.94
N ALA A 904 -22.61 -58.60 22.13
CA ALA A 904 -23.46 -59.35 21.17
C ALA A 904 -24.62 -58.52 20.54
N THR A 905 -24.58 -58.43 19.22
CA THR A 905 -25.62 -58.47 18.15
C THR A 905 -27.12 -58.34 18.46
N LEU A 906 -27.84 -57.49 17.69
CA LEU A 906 -28.98 -57.90 16.83
C LEU A 906 -29.46 -56.78 15.87
N ILE A 907 -29.66 -57.19 14.61
CA ILE A 907 -30.14 -56.45 13.42
C ILE A 907 -31.69 -56.36 13.46
N PRO A 908 -32.35 -55.44 12.73
CA PRO A 908 -32.92 -55.87 11.44
C PRO A 908 -32.79 -54.84 10.29
N GLN A 909 -32.76 -55.40 9.08
CA GLN A 909 -32.78 -54.74 7.77
C GLN A 909 -34.12 -54.05 7.49
N SER A 910 -34.11 -53.05 6.60
CA SER A 910 -35.27 -52.73 5.76
C SER A 910 -34.83 -52.47 4.32
N ARG A 911 -35.27 -53.36 3.43
CA ARG A 911 -35.37 -53.20 1.99
C ARG A 911 -36.87 -53.10 1.72
N GLU A 912 -37.35 -52.11 0.96
CA GLU A 912 -38.41 -52.33 -0.04
C GLU A 912 -38.67 -51.10 -0.91
N ASP A 913 -39.10 -51.42 -2.13
CA ASP A 913 -39.26 -50.59 -3.30
C ASP A 913 -40.58 -49.80 -3.33
N GLY A 914 -40.61 -48.72 -4.14
CA GLY A 914 -41.58 -48.64 -5.25
C GLY A 914 -42.98 -48.01 -5.01
N SER A 915 -43.17 -46.84 -5.65
CA SER A 915 -44.40 -46.30 -6.30
C SER A 915 -45.68 -46.11 -5.48
N ASP A 916 -46.30 -44.90 -5.51
CA ASP A 916 -47.28 -44.53 -6.55
C ASP A 916 -47.86 -43.10 -6.35
N HIS A 917 -48.49 -42.61 -7.42
CA HIS A 917 -48.93 -41.25 -7.77
C HIS A 917 -49.98 -40.49 -6.91
N GLY A 918 -49.93 -39.14 -7.01
CA GLY A 918 -51.07 -38.21 -7.12
C GLY A 918 -51.74 -37.77 -5.81
N SER A 919 -51.82 -36.49 -5.44
CA SER A 919 -52.80 -35.52 -5.98
C SER A 919 -52.65 -34.15 -5.26
N ILE A 920 -52.81 -33.04 -5.99
CA ILE A 920 -53.03 -31.64 -5.53
C ILE A 920 -54.58 -31.49 -5.30
N PRO A 921 -55.23 -30.57 -4.51
CA PRO A 921 -54.91 -29.15 -4.26
C PRO A 921 -55.39 -28.44 -2.92
N VAL A 922 -55.10 -27.12 -2.83
CA VAL A 922 -55.82 -26.00 -2.16
C VAL A 922 -55.37 -25.46 -0.77
N ILE A 923 -54.74 -24.27 -0.83
CA ILE A 923 -54.92 -22.96 -0.11
C ILE A 923 -55.25 -22.94 1.40
N ASP A 924 -54.33 -22.36 2.20
CA ASP A 924 -54.57 -21.12 3.00
C ASP A 924 -53.24 -20.57 3.57
N ASP A 925 -53.04 -19.25 3.41
CA ASP A 925 -52.01 -18.41 4.06
C ASP A 925 -52.62 -17.82 5.36
N PRO A 926 -51.85 -17.61 6.45
CA PRO A 926 -51.27 -16.28 6.68
C PRO A 926 -49.86 -16.28 7.30
N SER A 927 -49.10 -15.25 6.93
CA SER A 927 -47.76 -14.82 7.39
C SER A 927 -47.70 -14.45 8.89
N PRO A 928 -46.57 -13.98 9.51
CA PRO A 928 -45.16 -13.85 9.05
C PRO A 928 -44.08 -14.31 10.09
N GLY A 929 -42.81 -14.41 9.69
CA GLY A 929 -41.68 -14.49 10.64
C GLY A 929 -40.34 -14.86 10.02
N VAL A 930 -39.54 -13.86 9.63
CA VAL A 930 -38.12 -14.02 9.28
C VAL A 930 -37.28 -13.51 10.45
N GLN A 931 -36.42 -14.36 11.02
CA GLN A 931 -35.10 -13.96 11.52
C GLN A 931 -34.11 -15.13 11.45
N HIS A 932 -33.00 -14.87 10.76
CA HIS A 932 -31.72 -15.55 10.84
C HIS A 932 -31.08 -15.40 12.24
N VAL A 933 -30.47 -16.46 12.76
CA VAL A 933 -29.31 -16.44 13.68
C VAL A 933 -28.58 -17.77 13.46
N SER A 934 -27.47 -17.82 12.73
CA SER A 934 -26.08 -17.50 13.11
C SER A 934 -25.52 -18.39 14.22
N SER A 935 -24.49 -19.14 13.82
CA SER A 935 -23.64 -20.06 14.57
C SER A 935 -22.92 -19.37 15.73
N LEU A 936 -22.91 -20.04 16.88
CA LEU A 936 -22.20 -19.65 18.09
C LEU A 936 -20.85 -20.36 18.13
N LEU A 937 -19.77 -19.59 17.98
CA LEU A 937 -18.44 -19.90 18.54
C LEU A 937 -18.25 -18.90 19.70
N LEU A 938 -17.82 -19.35 20.87
CA LEU A 938 -17.30 -18.44 21.90
C LEU A 938 -16.29 -19.16 22.81
N LEU A 939 -15.04 -18.70 22.69
CA LEU A 939 -14.00 -18.69 23.70
C LEU A 939 -14.43 -17.78 24.88
N LEU A 940 -13.97 -18.13 26.08
CA LEU A 940 -13.91 -17.31 27.30
C LEU A 940 -12.46 -17.48 27.81
N ASP A 941 -11.75 -16.52 28.38
CA ASP A 941 -12.13 -15.28 29.05
C ASP A 941 -10.84 -14.47 29.37
N ALA A 942 -10.93 -13.14 29.50
CA ALA A 942 -10.25 -12.36 30.56
C ALA A 942 -10.48 -10.82 30.46
N LYS A 943 -11.59 -10.39 31.07
CA LYS A 943 -11.83 -9.27 32.03
C LYS A 943 -11.23 -7.83 31.89
N PRO A 944 -11.94 -6.81 32.46
CA PRO A 944 -12.00 -5.43 31.97
C PRO A 944 -11.56 -4.34 32.98
N PRO A 945 -11.71 -3.04 32.63
CA PRO A 945 -12.13 -2.03 33.60
C PRO A 945 -13.26 -1.08 33.13
N VAL A 946 -14.27 -0.98 33.99
CA VAL A 946 -15.11 0.16 34.46
C VAL A 946 -15.46 1.36 33.53
N VAL A 947 -16.78 1.59 33.43
CA VAL A 947 -17.51 2.73 32.84
C VAL A 947 -17.82 3.82 33.89
N CYS A 948 -17.85 5.09 33.48
CA CYS A 948 -18.67 6.16 34.08
C CYS A 948 -19.54 6.86 33.01
N GLN A 949 -20.72 7.32 33.45
CA GLN A 949 -21.96 7.55 32.71
C GLN A 949 -22.10 8.93 32.01
N SER A 950 -22.68 8.94 30.79
CA SER A 950 -23.75 9.80 30.16
C SER A 950 -23.79 11.35 30.36
N PRO A 951 -24.57 12.18 29.60
CA PRO A 951 -25.60 11.85 28.58
C PRO A 951 -25.66 12.74 27.31
N THR A 952 -26.56 12.30 26.43
CA THR A 952 -27.19 12.90 25.24
C THR A 952 -27.74 14.33 25.36
N ALA A 953 -27.71 15.07 24.24
CA ALA A 953 -28.72 16.07 23.86
C ALA A 953 -28.98 16.02 22.35
N ALA A 954 -30.26 16.09 21.97
CA ALA A 954 -30.81 15.90 20.63
C ALA A 954 -31.21 17.23 19.99
N ILE A 955 -31.12 17.37 18.65
CA ILE A 955 -32.04 18.20 17.83
C ILE A 955 -32.28 17.51 16.45
N LYS A 956 -33.53 17.66 15.99
CA LYS A 956 -34.28 16.99 14.92
C LYS A 956 -34.21 17.67 13.54
N ASP A 957 -34.53 16.88 12.51
CA ASP A 957 -35.21 17.16 11.22
C ASP A 957 -34.51 18.17 10.27
N SER A 958 -34.20 17.87 9.00
CA SER A 958 -35.16 17.53 7.93
C SER A 958 -34.39 17.19 6.62
N PHE A 959 -34.71 16.08 5.93
CA PHE A 959 -34.39 15.94 4.50
C PHE A 959 -35.55 15.26 3.76
N VAL A 960 -36.05 15.97 2.74
CA VAL A 960 -37.10 15.55 1.81
C VAL A 960 -36.47 14.70 0.72
N VAL A 961 -36.99 13.48 0.57
CA VAL A 961 -36.65 12.55 -0.52
C VAL A 961 -37.55 12.86 -1.72
N LEU A 962 -36.96 13.11 -2.89
CA LEU A 962 -37.66 13.08 -4.18
C LEU A 962 -37.20 11.86 -4.98
N ASP A 963 -38.18 11.00 -5.23
CA ASP A 963 -38.16 9.73 -5.95
C ASP A 963 -38.07 9.97 -7.46
N ASN A 964 -37.15 9.28 -8.16
CA ASN A 964 -36.92 9.43 -9.59
C ASN A 964 -37.45 8.20 -10.35
N ARG A 965 -38.63 8.34 -10.97
CA ARG A 965 -39.17 7.35 -11.91
C ARG A 965 -38.90 7.75 -13.37
N ARG A 966 -38.43 6.74 -14.12
CA ARG A 966 -38.30 6.68 -15.59
C ARG A 966 -39.58 7.06 -16.33
N VAL A 967 -39.45 7.79 -17.45
CA VAL A 967 -40.40 7.77 -18.58
C VAL A 967 -39.63 7.91 -19.92
N THR A 968 -40.08 7.13 -20.90
CA THR A 968 -39.61 6.94 -22.28
C THR A 968 -40.33 7.86 -23.30
N ASP A 969 -39.66 8.06 -24.45
CA ASP A 969 -40.17 8.31 -25.82
C ASP A 969 -40.75 9.69 -26.28
N ARG A 970 -39.92 10.37 -27.10
CA ARG A 970 -40.15 10.86 -28.51
C ARG A 970 -41.09 12.07 -28.83
N PRO A 971 -40.91 12.72 -30.02
CA PRO A 971 -40.70 14.18 -30.19
C PRO A 971 -41.82 14.93 -30.94
N ASP A 972 -41.74 16.26 -31.05
CA ASP A 972 -41.92 17.06 -32.30
C ASP A 972 -41.99 18.59 -32.05
N GLU A 973 -41.67 19.34 -33.11
CA GLU A 973 -41.99 20.76 -33.42
C GLU A 973 -41.02 21.90 -33.01
N LEU A 974 -40.17 22.26 -33.99
CA LEU A 974 -39.56 23.57 -34.24
C LEU A 974 -40.58 24.49 -34.98
N PRO A 975 -40.46 25.84 -34.94
CA PRO A 975 -39.77 26.54 -36.04
C PRO A 975 -39.06 27.89 -35.74
N GLN A 976 -37.90 28.04 -36.42
CA GLN A 976 -37.33 29.22 -37.14
C GLN A 976 -37.01 30.53 -36.34
N LEU A 977 -35.94 31.31 -36.59
CA LEU A 977 -35.21 31.75 -37.79
C LEU A 977 -33.75 32.18 -37.38
N ILE A 978 -32.69 31.77 -38.10
CA ILE A 978 -31.84 32.54 -39.06
C ILE A 978 -30.91 33.58 -38.35
N GLU A 979 -29.56 33.62 -38.45
CA GLU A 979 -28.68 33.53 -39.62
C GLU A 979 -27.17 33.35 -39.25
N SER A 980 -26.43 32.62 -40.13
CA SER A 980 -24.98 32.70 -40.51
C SER A 980 -23.90 32.77 -39.42
N VAL A 981 -22.87 31.91 -39.40
CA VAL A 981 -21.76 31.87 -40.37
C VAL A 981 -21.20 30.44 -40.53
N THR A 982 -20.96 30.07 -41.79
CA THR A 982 -20.29 28.86 -42.30
C THR A 982 -18.80 28.79 -41.98
N LEU A 983 -18.28 27.58 -41.67
CA LEU A 983 -17.21 26.90 -42.41
C LEU A 983 -17.04 25.44 -41.98
N ASN A 984 -16.55 24.64 -42.93
CA ASN A 984 -16.67 23.20 -43.12
C ASN A 984 -15.61 22.34 -42.36
N PRO A 985 -15.75 20.99 -42.37
CA PRO A 985 -15.14 20.03 -41.45
C PRO A 985 -13.85 19.38 -41.99
N PHE A 986 -13.06 18.75 -41.11
CA PHE A 986 -12.05 17.68 -41.30
C PHE A 986 -11.31 17.56 -39.94
N GLU A 987 -10.81 16.44 -39.42
CA GLU A 987 -10.86 15.01 -39.67
C GLU A 987 -10.37 14.39 -38.34
N SER A 988 -10.40 13.06 -38.24
CA SER A 988 -9.84 12.22 -37.18
C SER A 988 -8.48 12.67 -36.59
N ASP A 989 -8.38 12.66 -35.26
CA ASP A 989 -7.47 11.81 -34.46
C ASP A 989 -7.87 11.83 -32.98
#